data_AF-A0A8J4DGH9-F1
#
_entry.id   AF-A0A8J4DGH9-F1
#
_cell.length_a   1.000
_cell.length_b   1.000
_cell.length_c   1.000
_cell.angle_alpha   90.00
_cell.angle_beta   90.00
_cell.angle_gamma   90.00
#
_symmetry.space_group_name_H-M   'P 1'
#
loop_
_entity.id
_entity.type
_entity.pdbx_description
1 polymer ?
#
loop_
_entity_poly.entity_id
_entity_poly.type
_entity_poly.pdbx_seq_one_letter_code
_entity_poly.pdbx_strand_id
1 'polypeptide(L)'
;MRKPFSRARRMSAVLAGGLVLAIASGYLTPAQAADPVPLSEAEIADVLFGAAVRLKDSGPAYHRSVVLTAELLDWRAANPAADQPAVAAHMAAVAGGLDAALTETDRALPGAELLGRQLQVLYTVPGAVVTGERTTGLLDVATAKDLAAGVDSIDQRLSGAQQRYALDIAYADAQQSTWLALRKKVGADADTSVATTWKNELGKPTAAEPAGADPKWTFEDFASDALQLSKLVDVKELKKAADEGSEEFWTELREQFEALQTKLTGEQSKLTRAIEDLLSRAGVPGKPGERGPTPAQIAQAKKDLQERQEIIDGAKAGLDAIVWIAERVDEGFAKRLAVFTETVYQLATALNKLYTAIATLAVSTGMGAATFGYIGAIIGAVIGLAQIIFSWGSGDDAAAKNEQHEQLLRAMANGFRGVQQSFETLYEAMNDRFDRVDAGLSRIYRDMMSHFQTVISLLHDVRADVRRVHTDLLALESKVQAFNFQLISQVSDANKTEFLNAANLYVDYEFQNNTPLPNYESGGNDYVTGVNRFDTTATSTARNANFTWADLTSSEFDAAVDAHGPLGAVDYLAVRAAAYGLTVPRSASRVPNADLWAAAARAYTLTAAQNPRFAAIESSARADRILAAGRQIRDTAAAFSTPVGPPASGAWTATNPLYTGLLAENDRLRAAFAESLPDLEEQVMVPDRRIRLWSGQPMGASGPPPAEMQPVDVDKMSVNPTDGAVNKLRAVPAQATRCSDNSRPTKVPDAVTGRNLPRPLLLGLYADASYSYRVCWTNPRWSAAFNEKRREFIGGGNGHPPAIVWHHSRHSYLIADFQEWVDVTGQGRVLGRATTTKRKVLLCSWDSRDEFEPVPDDCPANGGNAADKVATLSLGTFESTTSTATAGIEEARALLDRRRAAYYTLVANRLRTNALPSARALDSSMRRLQAYTAVGFPRALENDEMLRALLHGGHGLPNNLSATPLLQAVFLQAAENARARKSGGVEQPLLDAPTGSCVPIERLYYEDDPVASCLLGEGRKRSDELRYRYEVHSKALHLRQEVQTLPLVDEAIRNLELVREHAARR
;
A
#
# COMPACT_ATOMS: atom_id res chain seq x y z
N MET A 1 -57.66 47.81 -15.24
CA MET A 1 -58.14 48.74 -16.28
C MET A 1 -57.69 48.24 -17.65
N ARG A 2 -58.67 48.03 -18.54
CA ARG A 2 -58.65 48.04 -20.01
C ARG A 2 -57.61 47.19 -20.78
N LYS A 3 -58.09 46.07 -21.34
CA LYS A 3 -57.96 45.77 -22.79
C LYS A 3 -58.74 46.86 -23.57
N PRO A 4 -58.37 47.23 -24.81
CA PRO A 4 -58.77 46.44 -26.00
C PRO A 4 -57.78 46.63 -27.20
N PHE A 5 -57.94 46.23 -28.46
CA PHE A 5 -59.02 45.69 -29.30
C PHE A 5 -58.36 44.92 -30.46
N SER A 6 -59.04 43.88 -30.93
CA SER A 6 -58.78 43.10 -32.14
C SER A 6 -59.29 43.81 -33.41
N ARG A 7 -58.80 43.39 -34.60
CA ARG A 7 -59.57 43.07 -35.83
C ARG A 7 -58.61 42.59 -36.93
N ALA A 8 -58.68 41.35 -37.43
CA ALA A 8 -59.72 40.66 -38.21
C ALA A 8 -59.51 40.85 -39.74
N ARG A 9 -59.22 39.75 -40.47
CA ARG A 9 -60.14 38.98 -41.36
C ARG A 9 -60.25 39.61 -42.76
N ARG A 10 -60.36 38.91 -43.91
CA ARG A 10 -60.95 37.61 -44.33
C ARG A 10 -60.50 37.42 -45.82
N MET A 11 -60.53 36.24 -46.45
CA MET A 11 -61.69 35.48 -46.95
C MET A 11 -61.18 34.07 -47.35
N SER A 12 -61.73 32.96 -46.84
CA SER A 12 -62.98 32.26 -47.25
C SER A 12 -62.81 31.52 -48.59
N ALA A 13 -62.60 30.20 -48.64
CA ALA A 13 -63.51 29.07 -48.35
C ALA A 13 -64.66 28.91 -49.37
N VAL A 14 -64.77 27.72 -50.01
CA VAL A 14 -66.03 27.09 -50.47
C VAL A 14 -65.82 25.59 -50.78
N LEU A 15 -66.57 24.75 -50.03
CA LEU A 15 -67.36 23.55 -50.39
C LEU A 15 -66.71 22.39 -51.21
N ALA A 16 -67.04 21.10 -51.05
CA ALA A 16 -67.86 20.32 -50.13
C ALA A 16 -67.74 18.83 -50.56
N GLY A 17 -67.92 17.89 -49.62
CA GLY A 17 -68.56 16.60 -49.90
C GLY A 17 -67.72 15.48 -50.52
N GLY A 18 -67.21 14.59 -49.66
CA GLY A 18 -66.64 13.30 -50.04
C GLY A 18 -66.18 12.49 -48.83
N LEU A 19 -67.01 12.42 -47.79
CA LEU A 19 -66.76 11.64 -46.59
C LEU A 19 -67.00 10.15 -46.89
N VAL A 20 -66.09 9.30 -46.39
CA VAL A 20 -66.06 7.83 -46.44
C VAL A 20 -65.32 7.23 -47.64
N LEU A 21 -63.97 7.33 -47.65
CA LEU A 21 -63.02 6.26 -48.09
C LEU A 21 -61.52 6.64 -48.01
N ALA A 22 -61.07 7.42 -47.01
CA ALA A 22 -59.66 7.80 -46.87
C ALA A 22 -59.15 7.85 -45.42
N ILE A 23 -59.29 6.74 -44.68
CA ILE A 23 -58.60 6.55 -43.38
C ILE A 23 -57.32 5.69 -43.54
N ALA A 24 -56.89 5.39 -44.78
CA ALA A 24 -55.74 4.49 -45.04
C ALA A 24 -54.55 5.13 -45.78
N SER A 25 -54.46 6.45 -45.93
CA SER A 25 -53.38 7.08 -46.74
C SER A 25 -52.73 8.33 -46.12
N GLY A 26 -52.86 8.54 -44.81
CA GLY A 26 -52.41 9.76 -44.12
C GLY A 26 -51.15 9.65 -43.24
N TYR A 27 -50.39 8.55 -43.28
CA TYR A 27 -49.13 8.40 -42.53
C TYR A 27 -48.02 7.84 -43.41
N LEU A 28 -47.59 8.61 -44.39
CA LEU A 28 -46.27 8.47 -45.02
C LEU A 28 -45.76 9.88 -45.34
N THR A 29 -45.32 10.61 -44.32
CA THR A 29 -44.23 11.56 -44.55
C THR A 29 -43.00 10.72 -44.91
N PRO A 30 -42.33 10.93 -46.05
CA PRO A 30 -41.05 10.29 -46.28
C PRO A 30 -40.14 10.65 -45.11
N ALA A 31 -39.47 9.64 -44.53
CA ALA A 31 -38.39 9.88 -43.59
C ALA A 31 -37.46 10.92 -44.22
N GLN A 32 -37.26 12.06 -43.55
CA GLN A 32 -36.12 12.91 -43.89
C GLN A 32 -34.90 12.02 -43.67
N ALA A 33 -34.19 11.70 -44.76
CA ALA A 33 -32.88 11.07 -44.67
C ALA A 33 -32.04 11.96 -43.74
N ALA A 34 -31.44 11.36 -42.72
CA ALA A 34 -30.48 12.04 -41.88
C ALA A 34 -29.39 12.64 -42.77
N ASP A 35 -28.95 13.86 -42.49
CA ASP A 35 -27.86 14.46 -43.25
C ASP A 35 -26.61 13.57 -43.10
N PRO A 36 -25.98 13.15 -44.21
CA PRO A 36 -24.78 12.32 -44.18
C PRO A 36 -23.66 12.98 -43.37
N VAL A 37 -22.87 12.17 -42.67
CA VAL A 37 -21.68 12.68 -41.96
C VAL A 37 -20.63 13.05 -43.01
N PRO A 38 -20.11 14.30 -43.05
CA PRO A 38 -19.16 14.72 -44.07
C PRO A 38 -17.76 14.13 -43.78
N LEU A 39 -17.58 12.85 -44.10
CA LEU A 39 -16.34 12.11 -43.90
C LEU A 39 -15.88 11.52 -45.24
N SER A 40 -14.82 12.08 -45.85
CA SER A 40 -14.30 11.57 -47.12
C SER A 40 -13.39 10.34 -46.96
N GLU A 41 -13.31 9.50 -47.99
CA GLU A 41 -12.39 8.35 -48.02
C GLU A 41 -10.92 8.76 -47.80
N ALA A 42 -10.52 9.92 -48.34
CA ALA A 42 -9.19 10.47 -48.15
C ALA A 42 -8.93 10.87 -46.69
N GLU A 43 -9.90 11.49 -46.02
CA GLU A 43 -9.79 11.84 -44.60
C GLU A 43 -9.69 10.60 -43.71
N ILE A 44 -10.45 9.55 -44.01
CA ILE A 44 -10.35 8.25 -43.31
C ILE A 44 -8.95 7.66 -43.51
N ALA A 45 -8.46 7.57 -44.75
CA ALA A 45 -7.14 7.02 -45.03
C ALA A 45 -6.01 7.82 -44.35
N ASP A 46 -6.16 9.15 -44.26
CA ASP A 46 -5.19 10.02 -43.60
C ASP A 46 -5.13 9.79 -42.09
N VAL A 47 -6.29 9.64 -41.43
CA VAL A 47 -6.29 9.42 -39.98
C VAL A 47 -5.84 8.00 -39.60
N LEU A 48 -6.08 6.99 -40.43
CA LEU A 48 -5.71 5.59 -40.16
C LEU A 48 -4.22 5.31 -40.24
N PHE A 49 -3.45 6.15 -40.93
CA PHE A 49 -2.03 5.90 -41.16
C PHE A 49 -1.23 5.79 -39.87
N GLY A 50 -1.46 6.67 -38.89
CA GLY A 50 -0.77 6.61 -37.59
C GLY A 50 -0.99 5.28 -36.84
N ALA A 51 -2.17 4.67 -37.00
CA ALA A 51 -2.57 3.45 -36.34
C ALA A 51 -1.89 2.26 -37.01
N ALA A 52 -1.80 2.27 -38.34
CA ALA A 52 -1.02 1.27 -39.07
C ALA A 52 0.48 1.34 -38.72
N VAL A 53 1.04 2.54 -38.54
CA VAL A 53 2.43 2.68 -38.08
C VAL A 53 2.60 2.14 -36.66
N ARG A 54 1.62 2.34 -35.76
CA ARG A 54 1.66 1.80 -34.40
C ARG A 54 1.53 0.28 -34.34
N LEU A 55 0.75 -0.32 -35.24
CA LEU A 55 0.70 -1.78 -35.42
C LEU A 55 2.05 -2.32 -35.88
N LYS A 56 2.72 -1.61 -36.79
CA LYS A 56 4.02 -2.01 -37.32
C LYS A 56 5.15 -1.85 -36.30
N ASP A 57 5.20 -0.69 -35.62
CA ASP A 57 6.17 -0.32 -34.59
C ASP A 57 5.41 -0.02 -33.29
N SER A 58 5.63 -0.78 -32.23
CA SER A 58 5.02 -0.52 -30.92
C SER A 58 6.04 -0.04 -29.87
N GLY A 59 5.54 0.52 -28.76
CA GLY A 59 6.36 0.99 -27.64
C GLY A 59 7.46 1.99 -28.05
N PRO A 60 8.71 1.84 -27.59
CA PRO A 60 9.80 2.76 -27.90
C PRO A 60 10.08 2.94 -29.40
N ALA A 61 9.81 1.93 -30.23
CA ALA A 61 10.01 2.00 -31.68
C ALA A 61 9.01 2.96 -32.34
N TYR A 62 7.75 2.96 -31.87
CA TYR A 62 6.73 3.89 -32.35
C TYR A 62 7.13 5.35 -32.07
N HIS A 63 7.53 5.64 -30.83
CA HIS A 63 7.95 6.98 -30.42
C HIS A 63 9.15 7.48 -31.23
N ARG A 64 10.10 6.59 -31.52
CA ARG A 64 11.23 6.86 -32.42
C ARG A 64 10.73 7.23 -33.82
N SER A 65 9.79 6.48 -34.39
CA SER A 65 9.23 6.76 -35.71
C SER A 65 8.50 8.11 -35.76
N VAL A 66 7.82 8.52 -34.68
CA VAL A 66 7.19 9.85 -34.57
C VAL A 66 8.23 10.96 -34.61
N VAL A 67 9.27 10.89 -33.76
CA VAL A 67 10.32 11.92 -33.68
C VAL A 67 11.08 12.06 -35.00
N LEU A 68 11.46 10.93 -35.62
CA LEU A 68 12.15 10.94 -36.91
C LEU A 68 11.27 11.47 -38.05
N THR A 69 9.96 11.22 -38.01
CA THR A 69 9.04 11.74 -39.02
C THR A 69 8.87 13.25 -38.87
N ALA A 70 8.70 13.76 -37.64
CA ALA A 70 8.61 15.20 -37.38
C ALA A 70 9.86 15.93 -37.89
N GLU A 71 11.05 15.43 -37.55
CA GLU A 71 12.31 16.02 -38.01
C GLU A 71 12.48 15.94 -39.53
N LEU A 72 12.15 14.81 -40.16
CA LEU A 72 12.25 14.65 -41.61
C LEU A 72 11.36 15.66 -42.36
N LEU A 73 10.14 15.90 -41.87
CA LEU A 73 9.22 16.86 -42.48
C LEU A 73 9.75 18.29 -42.35
N ASP A 74 10.29 18.64 -41.19
CA ASP A 74 10.89 19.95 -40.95
C ASP A 74 12.17 20.15 -41.79
N TRP A 75 13.04 19.14 -41.86
CA TRP A 75 14.22 19.18 -42.71
C TRP A 75 13.86 19.31 -44.18
N ARG A 76 12.83 18.59 -44.63
CA ARG A 76 12.36 18.69 -46.02
C ARG A 76 11.79 20.07 -46.32
N ALA A 77 11.07 20.68 -45.38
CA ALA A 77 10.58 22.05 -45.52
C ALA A 77 11.71 23.06 -45.65
N ALA A 78 12.81 22.88 -44.90
CA ALA A 78 14.02 23.69 -45.02
C ALA A 78 14.85 23.40 -46.29
N ASN A 79 14.73 22.18 -46.83
CA ASN A 79 15.48 21.71 -48.01
C ASN A 79 14.55 21.24 -49.14
N PRO A 80 13.72 22.13 -49.72
CA PRO A 80 12.69 21.74 -50.70
C PRO A 80 13.28 21.24 -52.03
N ALA A 81 14.54 21.55 -52.32
CA ALA A 81 15.24 21.14 -53.54
C ALA A 81 16.04 19.83 -53.39
N ALA A 82 16.12 19.25 -52.19
CA ALA A 82 16.83 17.98 -51.97
C ALA A 82 16.21 16.85 -52.80
N ASP A 83 17.05 16.00 -53.39
CA ASP A 83 16.61 14.82 -54.13
C ASP A 83 16.46 13.61 -53.18
N GLN A 84 15.93 12.49 -53.71
CA GLN A 84 15.66 11.31 -52.89
C GLN A 84 16.92 10.76 -52.18
N PRO A 85 18.11 10.65 -52.83
CA PRO A 85 19.33 10.25 -52.14
C PRO A 85 19.72 11.18 -50.99
N ALA A 86 19.58 12.50 -51.15
CA ALA A 86 19.87 13.46 -50.09
C ALA A 86 18.89 13.32 -48.91
N VAL A 87 17.60 13.13 -49.19
CA VAL A 87 16.55 12.89 -48.16
C VAL A 87 16.86 11.59 -47.39
N ALA A 88 17.24 10.51 -48.09
CA ALA A 88 17.59 9.24 -47.47
C ALA A 88 18.87 9.30 -46.64
N ALA A 89 19.91 9.96 -47.15
CA ALA A 89 21.17 10.15 -46.43
C ALA A 89 20.95 10.95 -45.13
N HIS A 90 20.14 12.01 -45.19
CA HIS A 90 19.78 12.79 -44.01
C HIS A 90 19.04 11.95 -42.97
N MET A 91 17.95 11.28 -43.39
CA MET A 91 17.15 10.45 -42.50
C MET A 91 17.98 9.34 -41.83
N ALA A 92 18.85 8.67 -42.59
CA ALA A 92 19.74 7.63 -42.06
C ALA A 92 20.75 8.21 -41.05
N ALA A 93 21.29 9.40 -41.30
CA ALA A 93 22.21 10.07 -40.38
C ALA A 93 21.52 10.44 -39.07
N VAL A 94 20.30 11.00 -39.13
CA VAL A 94 19.54 11.38 -37.93
C VAL A 94 19.11 10.15 -37.13
N ALA A 95 18.59 9.13 -37.81
CA ALA A 95 18.23 7.85 -37.21
C ALA A 95 19.42 7.17 -36.51
N GLY A 96 20.58 7.13 -37.18
CA GLY A 96 21.81 6.56 -36.62
C GLY A 96 22.34 7.35 -35.41
N GLY A 97 22.25 8.69 -35.45
CA GLY A 97 22.61 9.55 -34.33
C GLY A 97 21.73 9.31 -33.10
N LEU A 98 20.43 9.18 -33.30
CA LEU A 98 19.46 8.89 -32.24
C LEU A 98 19.72 7.51 -31.61
N ASP A 99 19.93 6.48 -32.43
CA ASP A 99 20.16 5.11 -31.95
C ASP A 99 21.48 4.95 -31.20
N ALA A 100 22.53 5.65 -31.61
CA ALA A 100 23.85 5.58 -30.98
C ALA A 100 23.87 6.23 -29.58
N ALA A 101 22.99 7.20 -29.32
CA ALA A 101 22.98 7.97 -28.08
C ALA A 101 21.96 7.48 -27.04
N LEU A 102 20.94 6.72 -27.44
CA LEU A 102 19.94 6.15 -26.53
C LEU A 102 20.39 4.79 -25.96
N THR A 103 20.54 4.74 -24.63
CA THR A 103 20.85 3.51 -23.90
C THR A 103 19.63 2.60 -23.74
N GLU A 104 19.83 1.33 -23.32
CA GLU A 104 18.70 0.45 -22.94
C GLU A 104 17.89 1.03 -21.78
N THR A 105 18.56 1.67 -20.81
CA THR A 105 17.91 2.36 -19.69
C THR A 105 17.04 3.53 -20.17
N ASP A 106 17.52 4.31 -21.15
CA ASP A 106 16.71 5.38 -21.76
C ASP A 106 15.46 4.82 -22.45
N ARG A 107 15.59 3.69 -23.17
CA ARG A 107 14.48 3.03 -23.88
C ARG A 107 13.42 2.43 -22.95
N ALA A 108 13.75 2.26 -21.66
CA ALA A 108 12.82 1.78 -20.64
C ALA A 108 12.02 2.90 -19.95
N LEU A 109 12.31 4.17 -20.26
CA LEU A 109 11.57 5.31 -19.71
C LEU A 109 10.10 5.31 -20.15
N PRO A 110 9.17 5.86 -19.34
CA PRO A 110 7.78 6.10 -19.73
C PRO A 110 7.68 7.00 -20.98
N GLY A 111 6.57 6.91 -21.72
CA GLY A 111 6.40 7.55 -23.05
C GLY A 111 6.78 9.03 -23.11
N ALA A 112 6.21 9.89 -22.24
CA ALA A 112 6.54 11.31 -22.20
C ALA A 112 8.00 11.61 -21.79
N GLU A 113 8.58 10.82 -20.87
CA GLU A 113 10.00 10.96 -20.49
C GLU A 113 10.94 10.51 -21.62
N LEU A 114 10.59 9.42 -22.31
CA LEU A 114 11.30 8.93 -23.49
C LEU A 114 11.26 9.96 -24.61
N LEU A 115 10.12 10.60 -24.87
CA LEU A 115 10.00 11.70 -25.84
C LEU A 115 10.97 12.84 -25.50
N GLY A 116 10.94 13.33 -24.26
CA GLY A 116 11.85 14.39 -23.81
C GLY A 116 13.33 13.99 -23.99
N ARG A 117 13.66 12.72 -23.71
CA ARG A 117 15.02 12.19 -23.91
C ARG A 117 15.40 12.07 -25.39
N GLN A 118 14.49 11.63 -26.25
CA GLN A 118 14.69 11.55 -27.70
C GLN A 118 14.91 12.94 -28.30
N LEU A 119 14.14 13.95 -27.87
CA LEU A 119 14.35 15.33 -28.28
C LEU A 119 15.72 15.84 -27.81
N GLN A 120 16.12 15.58 -26.56
CA GLN A 120 17.43 16.01 -26.06
C GLN A 120 18.57 15.43 -26.90
N VAL A 121 18.47 14.15 -27.27
CA VAL A 121 19.43 13.53 -28.18
C VAL A 121 19.37 14.18 -29.56
N LEU A 122 18.18 14.39 -30.12
CA LEU A 122 18.00 14.99 -31.44
C LEU A 122 18.69 16.35 -31.57
N TYR A 123 18.65 17.18 -30.52
CA TYR A 123 19.36 18.46 -30.49
C TYR A 123 20.88 18.31 -30.63
N THR A 124 21.46 17.18 -30.18
CA THR A 124 22.90 16.91 -30.31
C THR A 124 23.29 16.29 -31.67
N VAL A 125 22.31 15.82 -32.45
CA VAL A 125 22.58 15.16 -33.74
C VAL A 125 22.92 16.21 -34.81
N PRO A 126 24.11 16.12 -35.44
CA PRO A 126 24.48 17.06 -36.50
C PRO A 126 23.51 17.02 -37.69
N GLY A 127 23.11 18.20 -38.17
CA GLY A 127 22.24 18.34 -39.34
C GLY A 127 20.74 18.20 -39.07
N ALA A 128 20.33 17.76 -37.87
CA ALA A 128 18.93 17.65 -37.50
C ALA A 128 18.25 19.04 -37.41
N VAL A 129 17.04 19.16 -37.95
CA VAL A 129 16.22 20.38 -37.88
C VAL A 129 15.31 20.32 -36.66
N VAL A 130 15.68 21.06 -35.61
CA VAL A 130 14.99 21.04 -34.31
C VAL A 130 14.13 22.27 -34.00
N THR A 131 14.14 23.25 -34.90
CA THR A 131 13.34 24.49 -34.80
C THR A 131 12.16 24.54 -35.77
N GLY A 132 11.95 23.48 -36.55
CA GLY A 132 10.81 23.38 -37.46
C GLY A 132 9.49 23.19 -36.70
N GLU A 133 8.38 23.35 -37.43
CA GLU A 133 7.03 23.36 -36.88
C GLU A 133 6.70 22.06 -36.13
N ARG A 134 7.04 20.91 -36.72
CA ARG A 134 6.63 19.60 -36.18
C ARG A 134 7.46 19.22 -34.96
N THR A 135 8.76 19.46 -35.00
CA THR A 135 9.67 19.21 -33.89
C THR A 135 9.41 20.19 -32.74
N THR A 136 9.01 21.42 -33.04
CA THR A 136 8.51 22.38 -32.02
C THR A 136 7.24 21.86 -31.35
N GLY A 137 6.26 21.33 -32.11
CA GLY A 137 5.05 20.77 -31.52
C GLY A 137 5.32 19.62 -30.55
N LEU A 138 6.27 18.74 -30.85
CA LEU A 138 6.70 17.68 -29.93
C LEU A 138 7.41 18.23 -28.68
N LEU A 139 8.17 19.32 -28.82
CA LEU A 139 8.78 20.03 -27.69
C LEU A 139 7.72 20.70 -26.80
N ASP A 140 6.70 21.31 -27.40
CA ASP A 140 5.59 21.96 -26.70
C ASP A 140 4.83 20.94 -25.85
N VAL A 141 4.62 19.72 -26.36
CA VAL A 141 4.15 18.58 -25.56
C VAL A 141 5.14 18.23 -24.46
N ALA A 142 6.41 17.92 -24.76
CA ALA A 142 7.37 17.47 -23.76
C ALA A 142 7.59 18.47 -22.60
N THR A 143 7.39 19.76 -22.86
CA THR A 143 7.49 20.85 -21.89
C THR A 143 6.17 21.18 -21.18
N ALA A 144 5.10 20.43 -21.47
CA ALA A 144 3.75 20.65 -20.95
C ALA A 144 3.17 22.03 -21.31
N LYS A 145 3.64 22.68 -22.38
CA LYS A 145 3.27 24.06 -22.74
C LYS A 145 1.76 24.23 -22.93
N ASP A 146 1.13 23.30 -23.63
CA ASP A 146 -0.26 23.43 -24.11
C ASP A 146 -1.30 22.82 -23.14
N LEU A 147 -0.90 22.41 -21.94
CA LEU A 147 -1.79 21.77 -20.95
C LEU A 147 -2.65 22.74 -20.13
N ALA A 148 -2.65 24.03 -20.45
CA ALA A 148 -3.33 25.09 -19.68
C ALA A 148 -4.85 24.89 -19.53
N ALA A 149 -5.52 24.35 -20.55
CA ALA A 149 -6.98 24.23 -20.58
C ALA A 149 -7.57 23.13 -19.67
N GLY A 150 -6.72 22.27 -19.09
CA GLY A 150 -7.15 21.08 -18.34
C GLY A 150 -6.82 21.10 -16.84
N VAL A 151 -6.37 22.22 -16.27
CA VAL A 151 -5.88 22.29 -14.88
C VAL A 151 -6.61 23.36 -14.07
N ASP A 152 -7.14 23.01 -12.90
CA ASP A 152 -7.99 23.88 -12.07
C ASP A 152 -7.21 24.94 -11.26
N SER A 153 -5.88 24.79 -11.09
CA SER A 153 -5.05 25.74 -10.32
C SER A 153 -3.57 25.76 -10.75
N ILE A 154 -2.86 26.86 -10.48
CA ILE A 154 -1.44 26.99 -10.81
C ILE A 154 -0.54 26.03 -10.01
N ASP A 155 -0.93 25.68 -8.78
CA ASP A 155 -0.19 24.74 -7.94
C ASP A 155 -0.17 23.36 -8.60
N GLN A 156 -1.35 22.91 -9.05
CA GLN A 156 -1.52 21.70 -9.85
C GLN A 156 -0.75 21.76 -11.17
N ARG A 157 -0.81 22.92 -11.85
CA ARG A 157 -0.13 23.17 -13.13
C ARG A 157 1.38 23.04 -13.02
N LEU A 158 1.98 23.34 -11.88
CA LEU A 158 3.43 23.22 -11.63
C LEU A 158 3.81 21.92 -10.91
N SER A 159 2.81 21.10 -10.54
CA SER A 159 3.01 19.78 -9.93
C SER A 159 3.34 18.73 -11.00
N GLY A 160 4.41 17.95 -10.79
CA GLY A 160 4.87 16.98 -11.78
C GLY A 160 3.96 15.74 -11.94
N ALA A 161 3.16 15.40 -10.93
CA ALA A 161 2.32 14.19 -10.96
C ALA A 161 1.14 14.33 -11.94
N GLN A 162 0.38 15.41 -11.86
CA GLN A 162 -0.75 15.67 -12.77
C GLN A 162 -0.28 16.01 -14.19
N GLN A 163 0.88 16.68 -14.32
CA GLN A 163 1.47 16.94 -15.62
C GLN A 163 1.76 15.65 -16.39
N ARG A 164 2.31 14.60 -15.76
CA ARG A 164 2.67 13.34 -16.44
C ARG A 164 1.49 12.69 -17.18
N TYR A 165 0.31 12.67 -16.57
CA TYR A 165 -0.87 12.09 -17.20
C TYR A 165 -1.40 12.93 -18.36
N ALA A 166 -1.55 14.25 -18.14
CA ALA A 166 -2.02 15.16 -19.18
C ALA A 166 -1.02 15.24 -20.37
N LEU A 167 0.27 15.00 -20.13
CA LEU A 167 1.31 14.90 -21.15
C LEU A 167 1.11 13.71 -22.11
N ASP A 168 0.70 12.54 -21.62
CA ASP A 168 0.48 11.37 -22.48
C ASP A 168 -0.66 11.62 -23.48
N ILE A 169 -1.71 12.33 -23.06
CA ILE A 169 -2.84 12.72 -23.92
C ILE A 169 -2.38 13.72 -24.98
N ALA A 170 -1.75 14.82 -24.57
CA ALA A 170 -1.24 15.83 -25.51
C ALA A 170 -0.22 15.23 -26.49
N TYR A 171 0.51 14.21 -26.07
CA TYR A 171 1.42 13.49 -26.95
C TYR A 171 0.68 12.68 -28.01
N ALA A 172 -0.42 12.01 -27.68
CA ALA A 172 -1.23 11.28 -28.67
C ALA A 172 -1.71 12.22 -29.80
N ASP A 173 -2.18 13.43 -29.45
CA ASP A 173 -2.61 14.43 -30.43
C ASP A 173 -1.44 14.90 -31.32
N ALA A 174 -0.28 15.16 -30.72
CA ALA A 174 0.91 15.57 -31.48
C ALA A 174 1.45 14.46 -32.40
N GLN A 175 1.34 13.19 -32.00
CA GLN A 175 1.65 12.05 -32.87
C GLN A 175 0.74 12.08 -34.11
N GLN A 176 -0.58 12.23 -33.91
CA GLN A 176 -1.52 12.22 -35.00
C GLN A 176 -1.33 13.41 -35.96
N SER A 177 -1.10 14.60 -35.41
CA SER A 177 -0.76 15.78 -36.20
C SER A 177 0.51 15.58 -37.06
N THR A 178 1.51 14.85 -36.54
CA THR A 178 2.72 14.50 -37.29
C THR A 178 2.43 13.55 -38.45
N TRP A 179 1.58 12.54 -38.24
CA TRP A 179 1.18 11.61 -39.29
C TRP A 179 0.36 12.25 -40.40
N LEU A 180 -0.61 13.10 -40.03
CA LEU A 180 -1.40 13.87 -40.98
C LEU A 180 -0.53 14.81 -41.83
N ALA A 181 0.52 15.40 -41.23
CA ALA A 181 1.47 16.22 -41.97
C ALA A 181 2.27 15.42 -43.00
N LEU A 182 2.71 14.20 -42.66
CA LEU A 182 3.36 13.29 -43.60
C LEU A 182 2.42 12.92 -44.75
N ARG A 183 1.17 12.57 -44.42
CA ARG A 183 0.12 12.23 -45.40
C ARG A 183 -0.13 13.37 -46.38
N LYS A 184 -0.31 14.59 -45.87
CA LYS A 184 -0.43 15.80 -46.69
C LYS A 184 0.79 16.00 -47.59
N LYS A 185 2.01 15.80 -47.06
CA LYS A 185 3.26 15.99 -47.81
C LYS A 185 3.41 14.99 -48.97
N VAL A 186 2.97 13.76 -48.76
CA VAL A 186 3.09 12.69 -49.76
C VAL A 186 1.94 12.71 -50.76
N GLY A 187 0.72 13.02 -50.30
CA GLY A 187 -0.48 13.10 -51.13
C GLY A 187 -0.61 14.45 -51.84
N ALA A 188 -1.00 15.49 -51.11
CA ALA A 188 -1.34 16.81 -51.68
C ALA A 188 -0.14 17.51 -52.32
N ASP A 189 1.06 17.44 -51.69
CA ASP A 189 2.28 18.05 -52.24
C ASP A 189 3.02 17.13 -53.24
N ALA A 190 2.55 15.88 -53.41
CA ALA A 190 3.13 14.87 -54.28
C ALA A 190 4.65 14.62 -54.09
N ASP A 191 5.17 14.73 -52.86
CA ASP A 191 6.61 14.57 -52.58
C ASP A 191 7.04 13.09 -52.60
N THR A 192 7.41 12.62 -53.78
CA THR A 192 7.86 11.25 -54.01
C THR A 192 9.17 10.91 -53.29
N SER A 193 10.04 11.88 -53.04
CA SER A 193 11.33 11.66 -52.38
C SER A 193 11.14 11.35 -50.89
N VAL A 194 10.25 12.09 -50.22
CA VAL A 194 9.84 11.80 -48.83
C VAL A 194 9.13 10.46 -48.76
N ALA A 195 8.17 10.20 -49.65
CA ALA A 195 7.38 8.96 -49.61
C ALA A 195 8.26 7.71 -49.75
N THR A 196 9.14 7.67 -50.74
CA THR A 196 10.05 6.54 -50.98
C THR A 196 11.04 6.37 -49.84
N THR A 197 11.61 7.46 -49.34
CA THR A 197 12.58 7.41 -48.24
C THR A 197 11.93 6.93 -46.95
N TRP A 198 10.79 7.51 -46.58
CA TRP A 198 10.07 7.13 -45.36
C TRP A 198 9.67 5.66 -45.41
N LYS A 199 9.10 5.20 -46.53
CA LYS A 199 8.75 3.77 -46.73
C LYS A 199 9.98 2.87 -46.60
N ASN A 200 11.08 3.27 -47.22
CA ASN A 200 12.29 2.47 -47.25
C ASN A 200 13.04 2.46 -45.93
N GLU A 201 12.87 3.42 -45.02
CA GLU A 201 13.60 3.48 -43.75
C GLU A 201 12.73 3.15 -42.53
N LEU A 202 11.55 3.77 -42.42
CA LEU A 202 10.61 3.54 -41.32
C LEU A 202 9.48 2.61 -41.73
N GLY A 203 9.01 2.64 -42.97
CA GLY A 203 7.90 1.81 -43.44
C GLY A 203 8.24 0.35 -43.76
N LYS A 204 9.44 -0.15 -43.40
CA LYS A 204 9.87 -1.52 -43.70
C LYS A 204 8.91 -2.55 -43.10
N PRO A 205 8.60 -3.65 -43.81
CA PRO A 205 7.83 -4.77 -43.27
C PRO A 205 8.37 -5.31 -41.94
N THR A 206 7.47 -5.63 -41.02
CA THR A 206 7.78 -6.31 -39.76
C THR A 206 6.98 -7.60 -39.65
N ALA A 207 7.26 -8.42 -38.64
CA ALA A 207 6.43 -9.60 -38.36
C ALA A 207 4.99 -9.21 -37.98
N ALA A 208 4.83 -8.06 -37.30
CA ALA A 208 3.54 -7.52 -36.89
C ALA A 208 2.75 -6.93 -38.07
N GLU A 209 3.42 -6.28 -39.04
CA GLU A 209 2.78 -5.80 -40.26
C GLU A 209 3.62 -6.17 -41.50
N PRO A 210 3.34 -7.34 -42.12
CA PRO A 210 4.09 -7.84 -43.27
C PRO A 210 3.97 -6.96 -44.53
N ALA A 211 2.93 -6.12 -44.62
CA ALA A 211 2.79 -5.16 -45.70
C ALA A 211 3.72 -3.93 -45.52
N GLY A 212 4.31 -3.76 -44.34
CA GLY A 212 5.06 -2.55 -43.96
C GLY A 212 4.12 -1.37 -43.69
N ALA A 213 4.57 -0.15 -43.91
CA ALA A 213 3.71 1.02 -43.92
C ALA A 213 4.07 1.89 -45.12
N ASP A 214 3.06 2.36 -45.87
CA ASP A 214 3.27 3.26 -47.00
C ASP A 214 2.44 4.53 -46.81
N PRO A 215 3.06 5.72 -46.73
CA PRO A 215 2.33 6.97 -46.58
C PRO A 215 1.45 7.29 -47.80
N LYS A 216 1.58 6.56 -48.92
CA LYS A 216 0.71 6.66 -50.11
C LYS A 216 -0.55 5.79 -50.06
N TRP A 217 -0.75 4.97 -49.02
CA TRP A 217 -1.92 4.10 -48.96
C TRP A 217 -3.23 4.86 -49.08
N THR A 218 -4.10 4.37 -49.94
CA THR A 218 -5.45 4.91 -50.19
C THR A 218 -6.45 4.25 -49.24
N PHE A 219 -7.69 4.73 -49.26
CA PHE A 219 -8.79 4.08 -48.56
C PHE A 219 -8.92 2.60 -48.93
N GLU A 220 -8.78 2.25 -50.22
CA GLU A 220 -8.84 0.85 -50.67
C GLU A 220 -7.70 -0.01 -50.14
N ASP A 221 -6.51 0.57 -49.96
CA ASP A 221 -5.40 -0.14 -49.32
C ASP A 221 -5.70 -0.41 -47.84
N PHE A 222 -6.28 0.57 -47.13
CA PHE A 222 -6.74 0.40 -45.74
C PHE A 222 -7.93 -0.55 -45.60
N ALA A 223 -8.75 -0.67 -46.64
CA ALA A 223 -9.88 -1.56 -46.70
C ALA A 223 -9.54 -2.96 -47.27
N SER A 224 -8.25 -3.23 -47.48
CA SER A 224 -7.74 -4.51 -47.98
C SER A 224 -7.44 -5.46 -46.81
N ASP A 225 -7.78 -6.75 -46.96
CA ASP A 225 -7.45 -7.81 -45.99
C ASP A 225 -5.94 -8.05 -45.84
N ALA A 226 -5.13 -7.42 -46.70
CA ALA A 226 -3.67 -7.48 -46.67
C ALA A 226 -3.07 -6.77 -45.45
N LEU A 227 -3.75 -5.75 -44.90
CA LEU A 227 -3.29 -5.03 -43.70
C LEU A 227 -3.83 -5.70 -42.43
N GLN A 228 -3.09 -5.60 -41.33
CA GLN A 228 -3.62 -6.06 -40.04
C GLN A 228 -4.65 -5.09 -39.45
N LEU A 229 -4.55 -3.80 -39.76
CA LEU A 229 -5.49 -2.78 -39.28
C LEU A 229 -6.93 -3.02 -39.78
N SER A 230 -7.11 -3.48 -41.02
CA SER A 230 -8.43 -3.79 -41.60
C SER A 230 -9.14 -4.95 -40.91
N LYS A 231 -8.39 -5.82 -40.24
CA LYS A 231 -8.93 -6.93 -39.42
C LYS A 231 -9.35 -6.48 -38.03
N LEU A 232 -9.06 -5.23 -37.67
CA LEU A 232 -9.36 -4.64 -36.38
C LEU A 232 -10.45 -3.56 -36.49
N VAL A 233 -10.49 -2.83 -37.60
CA VAL A 233 -11.45 -1.77 -37.89
C VAL A 233 -11.98 -1.97 -39.32
N ASP A 234 -13.29 -2.15 -39.46
CA ASP A 234 -13.95 -2.24 -40.76
C ASP A 234 -14.25 -0.84 -41.29
N VAL A 235 -13.27 -0.31 -42.02
CA VAL A 235 -13.31 1.05 -42.56
C VAL A 235 -14.34 1.21 -43.69
N LYS A 236 -14.72 0.11 -44.35
CA LYS A 236 -15.77 0.09 -45.38
C LYS A 236 -17.14 0.27 -44.75
N GLU A 237 -17.41 -0.47 -43.68
CA GLU A 237 -18.69 -0.37 -42.98
C GLU A 237 -18.83 0.99 -42.28
N LEU A 238 -17.75 1.54 -41.68
CA LEU A 238 -17.77 2.90 -41.12
C LEU A 238 -18.08 3.97 -42.16
N LYS A 239 -17.48 3.88 -43.35
CA LYS A 239 -17.73 4.83 -44.44
C LYS A 239 -19.16 4.71 -44.96
N LYS A 240 -19.66 3.48 -45.11
CA LYS A 240 -21.04 3.22 -45.51
C LYS A 240 -22.02 3.77 -44.49
N ALA A 241 -21.80 3.54 -43.20
CA ALA A 241 -22.62 4.07 -42.11
C ALA A 241 -22.60 5.61 -42.07
N ALA A 242 -21.44 6.24 -42.32
CA ALA A 242 -21.32 7.70 -42.45
C ALA A 242 -22.15 8.27 -43.62
N ASP A 243 -22.24 7.56 -44.74
CA ASP A 243 -23.06 7.94 -45.89
C ASP A 243 -24.56 7.76 -45.64
N GLU A 244 -24.94 6.83 -44.77
CA GLU A 244 -26.33 6.53 -44.40
C GLU A 244 -26.89 7.55 -43.39
N GLY A 245 -26.06 8.06 -42.47
CA GLY A 245 -26.45 9.10 -41.53
C GLY A 245 -25.62 9.14 -40.26
N SER A 246 -25.80 10.19 -39.46
CA SER A 246 -25.07 10.33 -38.18
C SER A 246 -25.43 9.23 -37.17
N GLU A 247 -26.65 8.69 -37.20
CA GLU A 247 -27.08 7.65 -36.26
C GLU A 247 -26.43 6.31 -36.58
N GLU A 248 -26.41 5.96 -37.85
CA GLU A 248 -25.78 4.77 -38.40
C GLU A 248 -24.27 4.80 -38.13
N PHE A 249 -23.62 5.95 -38.38
CA PHE A 249 -22.19 6.14 -38.10
C PHE A 249 -21.84 5.90 -36.62
N TRP A 250 -22.54 6.54 -35.69
CA TRP A 250 -22.25 6.36 -34.25
C TRP A 250 -22.58 4.96 -33.76
N THR A 251 -23.55 4.28 -34.39
CA THR A 251 -23.89 2.88 -34.11
C THR A 251 -22.75 1.96 -34.53
N GLU A 252 -22.27 2.08 -35.76
CA GLU A 252 -21.16 1.28 -36.28
C GLU A 252 -19.86 1.54 -35.50
N LEU A 253 -19.57 2.81 -35.23
CA LEU A 253 -18.40 3.21 -34.44
C LEU A 253 -18.42 2.57 -33.04
N ARG A 254 -19.60 2.51 -32.41
CA ARG A 254 -19.78 1.80 -31.14
C ARG A 254 -19.56 0.30 -31.29
N GLU A 255 -20.14 -0.34 -32.31
CA GLU A 255 -20.02 -1.79 -32.50
C GLU A 255 -18.55 -2.21 -32.68
N GLN A 256 -17.79 -1.46 -33.49
CA GLN A 256 -16.36 -1.72 -33.65
C GLN A 256 -15.56 -1.42 -32.38
N PHE A 257 -15.90 -0.35 -31.66
CA PHE A 257 -15.29 -0.04 -30.37
C PHE A 257 -15.52 -1.15 -29.35
N GLU A 258 -16.75 -1.64 -29.22
CA GLU A 258 -17.13 -2.74 -28.33
C GLU A 258 -16.42 -4.05 -28.74
N ALA A 259 -16.23 -4.32 -30.03
CA ALA A 259 -15.49 -5.48 -30.51
C ALA A 259 -14.01 -5.44 -30.07
N LEU A 260 -13.35 -4.28 -30.23
CA LEU A 260 -11.96 -4.10 -29.79
C LEU A 260 -11.82 -4.13 -28.27
N GLN A 261 -12.77 -3.53 -27.55
CA GLN A 261 -12.85 -3.58 -26.10
C GLN A 261 -13.06 -5.03 -25.61
N THR A 262 -13.92 -5.80 -26.27
CA THR A 262 -14.15 -7.22 -25.98
C THR A 262 -12.89 -8.04 -26.22
N LYS A 263 -12.11 -7.72 -27.26
CA LYS A 263 -10.82 -8.35 -27.53
C LYS A 263 -9.80 -8.06 -26.41
N LEU A 264 -9.68 -6.81 -25.97
CA LEU A 264 -8.82 -6.41 -24.86
C LEU A 264 -9.22 -7.07 -23.52
N THR A 265 -10.51 -7.03 -23.19
CA THR A 265 -11.03 -7.64 -21.95
C THR A 265 -10.97 -9.17 -21.99
N GLY A 266 -11.11 -9.78 -23.16
CA GLY A 266 -10.92 -11.21 -23.39
C GLY A 266 -9.46 -11.65 -23.16
N GLU A 267 -8.48 -10.89 -23.65
CA GLU A 267 -7.06 -11.14 -23.35
C GLU A 267 -6.72 -10.88 -21.88
N GLN A 268 -7.27 -9.82 -21.27
CA GLN A 268 -7.14 -9.60 -19.83
C GLN A 268 -7.69 -10.79 -19.02
N SER A 269 -8.85 -11.33 -19.39
CA SER A 269 -9.45 -12.48 -18.70
C SER A 269 -8.62 -13.77 -18.85
N LYS A 270 -7.92 -13.95 -19.98
CA LYS A 270 -6.96 -15.05 -20.17
C LYS A 270 -5.72 -14.83 -19.32
N LEU A 271 -5.25 -13.59 -19.26
CA LEU A 271 -4.08 -13.18 -18.50
C LEU A 271 -4.30 -13.34 -17.00
N THR A 272 -5.44 -12.90 -16.45
CA THR A 272 -5.80 -13.10 -15.04
C THR A 272 -5.80 -14.58 -14.69
N ARG A 273 -6.42 -15.44 -15.51
CA ARG A 273 -6.38 -16.90 -15.31
C ARG A 273 -4.98 -17.50 -15.41
N ALA A 274 -4.13 -16.96 -16.28
CA ALA A 274 -2.74 -17.39 -16.39
C ALA A 274 -1.91 -16.93 -15.18
N ILE A 275 -2.18 -15.73 -14.65
CA ILE A 275 -1.61 -15.24 -13.40
C ILE A 275 -2.04 -16.14 -12.25
N GLU A 276 -3.33 -16.51 -12.14
CA GLU A 276 -3.84 -17.47 -11.16
C GLU A 276 -3.13 -18.82 -11.25
N ASP A 277 -2.99 -19.38 -12.46
CA ASP A 277 -2.30 -20.65 -12.68
C ASP A 277 -0.81 -20.57 -12.29
N LEU A 278 -0.10 -19.50 -12.65
CA LEU A 278 1.28 -19.27 -12.23
C LEU A 278 1.39 -19.08 -10.72
N LEU A 279 0.51 -18.29 -10.11
CA LEU A 279 0.46 -18.08 -8.67
C LEU A 279 0.11 -19.37 -7.93
N SER A 280 -0.66 -20.28 -8.51
CA SER A 280 -0.94 -21.60 -7.93
C SER A 280 0.29 -22.53 -7.97
N ARG A 281 1.20 -22.33 -8.92
CA ARG A 281 2.38 -23.18 -9.18
C ARG A 281 3.68 -22.65 -8.56
N ALA A 282 3.83 -21.33 -8.40
CA ALA A 282 5.03 -20.70 -7.83
C ALA A 282 5.27 -21.20 -6.39
N GLY A 283 6.53 -21.45 -6.02
CA GLY A 283 6.91 -21.88 -4.66
C GLY A 283 6.72 -20.78 -3.59
N VAL A 284 6.79 -21.17 -2.31
CA VAL A 284 6.77 -20.25 -1.16
C VAL A 284 8.12 -19.52 -1.07
N PRO A 285 8.17 -18.19 -0.82
CA PRO A 285 9.42 -17.47 -0.58
C PRO A 285 10.25 -18.15 0.52
N GLY A 286 11.55 -18.37 0.27
CA GLY A 286 12.47 -18.95 1.27
C GLY A 286 12.66 -20.48 1.24
N LYS A 287 12.07 -21.23 0.29
CA LYS A 287 12.39 -22.65 0.05
C LYS A 287 12.84 -22.88 -1.40
N PRO A 288 14.15 -22.99 -1.69
CA PRO A 288 14.62 -23.36 -3.01
C PRO A 288 14.42 -24.88 -3.23
N GLY A 289 13.77 -25.24 -4.34
CA GLY A 289 13.43 -26.62 -4.75
C GLY A 289 12.09 -27.06 -4.15
N GLU A 290 11.03 -27.39 -4.90
CA GLU A 290 10.96 -28.48 -5.89
C GLU A 290 9.90 -28.25 -7.00
N ARG A 291 9.30 -27.04 -7.12
CA ARG A 291 8.20 -26.76 -8.07
C ARG A 291 8.24 -25.39 -8.80
N GLY A 292 9.38 -24.72 -8.85
CA GLY A 292 9.49 -23.48 -9.65
C GLY A 292 9.39 -23.76 -11.15
N PRO A 293 8.85 -22.84 -11.97
CA PRO A 293 8.86 -22.98 -13.42
C PRO A 293 10.30 -23.08 -13.96
N THR A 294 10.52 -24.02 -14.87
CA THR A 294 11.81 -24.26 -15.53
C THR A 294 12.25 -23.06 -16.37
N PRO A 295 13.55 -22.89 -16.69
CA PRO A 295 14.00 -21.85 -17.62
C PRO A 295 13.28 -21.86 -18.98
N ALA A 296 12.86 -23.04 -19.45
CA ALA A 296 12.04 -23.18 -20.66
C ALA A 296 10.63 -22.58 -20.49
N GLN A 297 10.02 -22.73 -19.31
CA GLN A 297 8.73 -22.10 -18.98
C GLN A 297 8.86 -20.58 -18.81
N ILE A 298 9.99 -20.06 -18.32
CA ILE A 298 10.27 -18.62 -18.29
C ILE A 298 10.45 -18.07 -19.71
N ALA A 299 11.20 -18.76 -20.57
CA ALA A 299 11.37 -18.38 -21.97
C ALA A 299 10.02 -18.39 -22.70
N GLN A 300 9.18 -19.39 -22.43
CA GLN A 300 7.81 -19.44 -22.95
C GLN A 300 6.96 -18.30 -22.41
N ALA A 301 7.00 -17.98 -21.10
CA ALA A 301 6.25 -16.86 -20.54
C ALA A 301 6.69 -15.50 -21.11
N LYS A 302 7.99 -15.31 -21.38
CA LYS A 302 8.51 -14.12 -22.08
C LYS A 302 8.01 -14.05 -23.52
N LYS A 303 7.95 -15.18 -24.20
CA LYS A 303 7.40 -15.28 -25.56
C LYS A 303 5.89 -14.98 -25.56
N ASP A 304 5.15 -15.57 -24.63
CA ASP A 304 3.72 -15.33 -24.45
C ASP A 304 3.45 -13.85 -24.12
N LEU A 305 4.33 -13.17 -23.37
CA LEU A 305 4.22 -11.72 -23.15
C LEU A 305 4.37 -10.93 -24.44
N GLN A 306 5.35 -11.27 -25.27
CA GLN A 306 5.57 -10.56 -26.54
C GLN A 306 4.36 -10.75 -27.45
N GLU A 307 3.90 -11.99 -27.61
CA GLU A 307 2.71 -12.32 -28.41
C GLU A 307 1.44 -11.61 -27.88
N ARG A 308 1.28 -11.48 -26.54
CA ARG A 308 0.15 -10.75 -25.95
C ARG A 308 0.28 -9.24 -26.03
N GLN A 309 1.50 -8.71 -25.90
CA GLN A 309 1.75 -7.28 -26.03
C GLN A 309 1.44 -6.83 -27.46
N GLU A 310 1.76 -7.66 -28.46
CA GLU A 310 1.37 -7.43 -29.86
C GLU A 310 -0.15 -7.35 -30.03
N ILE A 311 -0.93 -8.18 -29.32
CA ILE A 311 -2.41 -8.11 -29.35
C ILE A 311 -2.92 -6.82 -28.68
N ILE A 312 -2.34 -6.44 -27.52
CA ILE A 312 -2.71 -5.23 -26.79
C ILE A 312 -2.37 -3.97 -27.60
N ASP A 313 -1.17 -3.91 -28.17
CA ASP A 313 -0.70 -2.83 -29.03
C ASP A 313 -1.56 -2.74 -30.31
N GLY A 314 -1.93 -3.90 -30.88
CA GLY A 314 -2.82 -3.95 -32.04
C GLY A 314 -4.23 -3.45 -31.72
N ALA A 315 -4.81 -3.86 -30.60
CA ALA A 315 -6.11 -3.34 -30.16
C ALA A 315 -6.06 -1.83 -29.88
N LYS A 316 -4.96 -1.32 -29.30
CA LYS A 316 -4.75 0.13 -29.12
C LYS A 316 -4.69 0.86 -30.46
N ALA A 317 -4.01 0.32 -31.46
CA ALA A 317 -4.00 0.92 -32.79
C ALA A 317 -5.41 0.97 -33.42
N GLY A 318 -6.22 -0.09 -33.26
CA GLY A 318 -7.62 -0.07 -33.70
C GLY A 318 -8.47 0.96 -32.95
N LEU A 319 -8.27 1.09 -31.63
CA LEU A 319 -8.98 2.09 -30.84
C LEU A 319 -8.54 3.51 -31.19
N ASP A 320 -7.25 3.75 -31.48
CA ASP A 320 -6.76 5.04 -31.96
C ASP A 320 -7.35 5.40 -33.32
N ALA A 321 -7.46 4.42 -34.23
CA ALA A 321 -8.17 4.59 -35.49
C ALA A 321 -9.62 5.04 -35.29
N ILE A 322 -10.36 4.41 -34.36
CA ILE A 322 -11.73 4.82 -34.00
C ILE A 322 -11.76 6.23 -33.40
N VAL A 323 -10.85 6.54 -32.47
CA VAL A 323 -10.75 7.86 -31.84
C VAL A 323 -10.52 8.94 -32.87
N TRP A 324 -9.58 8.76 -33.79
CA TRP A 324 -9.26 9.78 -34.79
C TRP A 324 -10.33 9.91 -35.88
N ILE A 325 -11.06 8.84 -36.19
CA ILE A 325 -12.25 8.92 -37.05
C ILE A 325 -13.37 9.70 -36.34
N ALA A 326 -13.61 9.43 -35.05
CA ALA A 326 -14.58 10.18 -34.24
C ALA A 326 -14.22 11.66 -34.14
N GLU A 327 -12.92 12.00 -34.06
CA GLU A 327 -12.43 13.38 -33.95
C GLU A 327 -12.83 14.26 -35.15
N ARG A 328 -12.98 13.66 -36.33
CA ARG A 328 -13.46 14.37 -37.54
C ARG A 328 -14.95 14.71 -37.50
N VAL A 329 -15.70 14.09 -36.60
CA VAL A 329 -17.15 14.25 -36.48
C VAL A 329 -17.50 15.05 -35.22
N ASP A 330 -16.88 14.71 -34.09
CA ASP A 330 -17.02 15.40 -32.81
C ASP A 330 -15.68 15.39 -32.04
N GLU A 331 -14.93 16.49 -32.14
CA GLU A 331 -13.63 16.68 -31.48
C GLU A 331 -13.73 16.59 -29.94
N GLY A 332 -14.81 17.15 -29.36
CA GLY A 332 -14.99 17.19 -27.90
C GLY A 332 -15.26 15.81 -27.31
N PHE A 333 -15.99 14.98 -28.03
CA PHE A 333 -16.24 13.59 -27.68
C PHE A 333 -15.01 12.71 -27.93
N ALA A 334 -14.35 12.86 -29.08
CA ALA A 334 -13.17 12.08 -29.44
C ALA A 334 -12.01 12.26 -28.46
N LYS A 335 -11.77 13.49 -27.98
CA LYS A 335 -10.78 13.74 -26.90
C LYS A 335 -11.08 12.89 -25.68
N ARG A 336 -12.36 12.79 -25.26
CA ARG A 336 -12.76 11.96 -24.10
C ARG A 336 -12.55 10.47 -24.36
N LEU A 337 -12.84 10.02 -25.58
CA LEU A 337 -12.61 8.64 -26.02
C LEU A 337 -11.11 8.29 -26.08
N ALA A 338 -10.26 9.22 -26.52
CA ALA A 338 -8.81 9.08 -26.56
C ALA A 338 -8.24 8.79 -25.17
N VAL A 339 -8.69 9.56 -24.16
CA VAL A 339 -8.24 9.37 -22.79
C VAL A 339 -8.66 8.01 -22.22
N PHE A 340 -9.91 7.57 -22.49
CA PHE A 340 -10.38 6.25 -22.08
C PHE A 340 -9.51 5.14 -22.71
N THR A 341 -9.30 5.21 -24.02
CA THR A 341 -8.48 4.26 -24.78
C THR A 341 -7.05 4.18 -24.26
N GLU A 342 -6.41 5.31 -23.99
CA GLU A 342 -5.05 5.35 -23.42
C GLU A 342 -5.00 4.70 -22.04
N THR A 343 -5.99 4.99 -21.20
CA THR A 343 -6.07 4.41 -19.85
C THR A 343 -6.22 2.90 -19.89
N VAL A 344 -7.11 2.36 -20.73
CA VAL A 344 -7.31 0.91 -20.90
C VAL A 344 -6.05 0.25 -21.46
N TYR A 345 -5.36 0.90 -22.39
CA TYR A 345 -4.10 0.42 -22.96
C TYR A 345 -2.98 0.34 -21.92
N GLN A 346 -2.76 1.41 -21.15
CA GLN A 346 -1.76 1.45 -20.09
C GLN A 346 -2.02 0.34 -19.06
N LEU A 347 -3.30 0.13 -18.73
CA LEU A 347 -3.73 -0.90 -17.79
C LEU A 347 -3.49 -2.32 -18.32
N ALA A 348 -3.89 -2.61 -19.56
CA ALA A 348 -3.66 -3.91 -20.18
C ALA A 348 -2.16 -4.21 -20.31
N THR A 349 -1.36 -3.22 -20.70
CA THR A 349 0.10 -3.32 -20.78
C THR A 349 0.72 -3.58 -19.42
N ALA A 350 0.27 -2.87 -18.37
CA ALA A 350 0.74 -3.08 -17.01
C ALA A 350 0.42 -4.49 -16.51
N LEU A 351 -0.81 -4.98 -16.72
CA LEU A 351 -1.19 -6.36 -16.39
C LEU A 351 -0.33 -7.38 -17.14
N ASN A 352 -0.07 -7.17 -18.44
CA ASN A 352 0.73 -8.10 -19.25
C ASN A 352 2.17 -8.18 -18.73
N LYS A 353 2.74 -7.04 -18.34
CA LYS A 353 4.05 -6.99 -17.73
C LYS A 353 4.07 -7.59 -16.31
N LEU A 354 2.99 -7.42 -15.53
CA LEU A 354 2.78 -8.05 -14.22
C LEU A 354 2.86 -9.59 -14.31
N TYR A 355 2.19 -10.20 -15.29
CA TYR A 355 2.23 -11.65 -15.51
C TYR A 355 3.66 -12.18 -15.70
N THR A 356 4.48 -11.52 -16.52
CA THR A 356 5.88 -11.93 -16.73
C THR A 356 6.73 -11.72 -15.49
N ALA A 357 6.47 -10.64 -14.75
CA ALA A 357 7.17 -10.40 -13.51
C ALA A 357 6.87 -11.49 -12.47
N ILE A 358 5.60 -11.94 -12.36
CA ILE A 358 5.19 -13.08 -11.54
C ILE A 358 5.81 -14.40 -12.04
N ALA A 359 5.85 -14.64 -13.35
CA ALA A 359 6.47 -15.82 -13.94
C ALA A 359 7.98 -15.90 -13.65
N THR A 360 8.67 -14.76 -13.74
CA THR A 360 10.11 -14.64 -13.48
C THR A 360 10.43 -14.73 -11.99
N LEU A 361 9.53 -14.20 -11.15
CA LEU A 361 9.60 -14.24 -9.69
C LEU A 361 9.52 -15.66 -9.13
N ALA A 362 8.76 -16.56 -9.74
CA ALA A 362 8.61 -17.95 -9.30
C ALA A 362 9.93 -18.77 -9.31
N VAL A 363 11.02 -18.19 -9.83
CA VAL A 363 12.34 -18.82 -10.00
C VAL A 363 13.44 -18.08 -9.21
N SER A 364 13.18 -16.85 -8.73
CA SER A 364 14.13 -16.06 -7.94
C SER A 364 13.77 -16.05 -6.45
N THR A 365 14.77 -16.09 -5.57
CA THR A 365 14.60 -16.15 -4.10
C THR A 365 14.10 -14.85 -3.45
N GLY A 366 13.69 -13.84 -4.22
CA GLY A 366 13.18 -12.55 -3.71
C GLY A 366 12.22 -11.90 -4.69
N MET A 367 11.23 -11.16 -4.14
CA MET A 367 10.29 -10.35 -4.91
C MET A 367 11.01 -9.16 -5.55
N GLY A 368 11.07 -9.14 -6.88
CA GLY A 368 11.71 -8.08 -7.66
C GLY A 368 10.85 -6.82 -7.77
N ALA A 369 11.52 -5.66 -7.87
CA ALA A 369 10.93 -4.33 -8.12
C ALA A 369 9.86 -4.31 -9.22
N ALA A 370 10.10 -5.04 -10.31
CA ALA A 370 9.26 -5.04 -11.50
C ALA A 370 7.84 -5.56 -11.25
N THR A 371 7.64 -6.61 -10.44
CA THR A 371 6.29 -7.20 -10.23
C THR A 371 5.33 -6.20 -9.64
N PHE A 372 5.82 -5.38 -8.72
CA PHE A 372 4.97 -4.44 -8.03
C PHE A 372 4.90 -3.09 -8.77
N GLY A 373 5.95 -2.64 -9.48
CA GLY A 373 5.88 -1.40 -10.28
C GLY A 373 4.76 -1.40 -11.33
N TYR A 374 4.34 -2.57 -11.81
CA TYR A 374 3.16 -2.73 -12.67
C TYR A 374 1.83 -2.53 -11.94
N ILE A 375 1.76 -2.80 -10.63
CA ILE A 375 0.61 -2.49 -9.78
C ILE A 375 0.51 -0.98 -9.54
N GLY A 376 1.62 -0.28 -9.35
CA GLY A 376 1.66 1.19 -9.33
C GLY A 376 1.18 1.82 -10.64
N ALA A 377 1.60 1.27 -11.80
CA ALA A 377 1.11 1.71 -13.11
C ALA A 377 -0.39 1.46 -13.30
N ILE A 378 -0.90 0.34 -12.78
CA ILE A 378 -2.34 0.03 -12.71
C ILE A 378 -3.07 1.08 -11.88
N ILE A 379 -2.57 1.43 -10.69
CA ILE A 379 -3.18 2.44 -9.81
C ILE A 379 -3.19 3.82 -10.49
N GLY A 380 -2.10 4.21 -11.15
CA GLY A 380 -2.02 5.46 -11.91
C GLY A 380 -3.06 5.55 -13.03
N ALA A 381 -3.23 4.47 -13.80
CA ALA A 381 -4.25 4.40 -14.85
C ALA A 381 -5.68 4.55 -14.27
N VAL A 382 -5.97 3.93 -13.13
CA VAL A 382 -7.29 4.00 -12.47
C VAL A 382 -7.61 5.41 -11.97
N ILE A 383 -6.61 6.11 -11.43
CA ILE A 383 -6.75 7.51 -11.00
C ILE A 383 -7.00 8.42 -12.21
N GLY A 384 -6.26 8.23 -13.30
CA GLY A 384 -6.49 8.92 -14.57
C GLY A 384 -7.92 8.76 -15.07
N LEU A 385 -8.48 7.54 -14.98
CA LEU A 385 -9.87 7.30 -15.35
C LEU A 385 -10.89 8.03 -14.46
N ALA A 386 -10.68 8.02 -13.14
CA ALA A 386 -11.56 8.70 -12.19
C ALA A 386 -11.62 10.21 -12.48
N GLN A 387 -10.47 10.83 -12.80
CA GLN A 387 -10.37 12.25 -13.16
C GLN A 387 -11.17 12.63 -14.42
N ILE A 388 -11.21 11.76 -15.43
CA ILE A 388 -12.01 11.98 -16.64
C ILE A 388 -13.49 11.99 -16.31
N ILE A 389 -13.94 11.02 -15.53
CA ILE A 389 -15.35 10.89 -15.13
C ILE A 389 -15.77 12.11 -14.29
N PHE A 390 -14.83 12.72 -13.56
CA PHE A 390 -15.04 14.01 -12.89
C PHE A 390 -15.25 15.17 -13.87
N SER A 391 -14.47 15.24 -14.97
CA SER A 391 -14.62 16.25 -16.03
C SER A 391 -15.95 16.13 -16.82
N TRP A 392 -16.61 14.97 -16.76
CA TRP A 392 -17.89 14.74 -17.42
C TRP A 392 -19.08 15.32 -16.66
N GLY A 393 -18.92 15.63 -15.36
CA GLY A 393 -19.99 16.13 -14.49
C GLY A 393 -19.95 17.63 -14.19
N SER A 394 -18.94 18.39 -14.65
CA SER A 394 -18.66 19.75 -14.16
C SER A 394 -18.64 20.88 -15.22
N GLY A 395 -19.03 20.63 -16.46
CA GLY A 395 -19.10 21.66 -17.52
C GLY A 395 -20.53 22.04 -17.91
N ASP A 396 -20.76 23.32 -18.16
CA ASP A 396 -22.03 23.88 -18.66
C ASP A 396 -22.41 23.39 -20.09
N ASP A 397 -21.57 22.59 -20.75
CA ASP A 397 -21.83 21.91 -22.02
C ASP A 397 -22.74 20.66 -21.89
N ALA A 398 -23.63 20.66 -20.91
CA ALA A 398 -24.74 19.71 -20.81
C ALA A 398 -25.79 19.87 -21.95
N ALA A 399 -25.49 20.70 -22.97
CA ALA A 399 -26.42 21.15 -24.00
C ALA A 399 -26.48 20.27 -25.26
N ALA A 400 -25.76 19.15 -25.36
CA ALA A 400 -25.89 18.21 -26.49
C ALA A 400 -25.96 16.75 -26.03
N LYS A 401 -26.97 16.41 -25.23
CA LYS A 401 -27.29 15.00 -24.92
C LYS A 401 -27.99 14.34 -26.12
N ASN A 402 -27.21 13.86 -27.09
CA ASN A 402 -27.68 12.84 -28.03
C ASN A 402 -27.67 11.47 -27.33
N GLU A 403 -28.76 10.71 -27.47
CA GLU A 403 -28.92 9.36 -26.91
C GLU A 403 -27.77 8.41 -27.31
N GLN A 404 -27.16 8.66 -28.47
CA GLN A 404 -26.04 7.90 -29.04
C GLN A 404 -24.74 8.06 -28.23
N HIS A 405 -24.42 9.26 -27.75
CA HIS A 405 -23.26 9.48 -26.87
C HIS A 405 -23.44 8.73 -25.54
N GLU A 406 -24.66 8.71 -24.98
CA GLU A 406 -24.95 7.94 -23.77
C GLU A 406 -24.76 6.42 -23.96
N GLN A 407 -24.98 5.89 -25.16
CA GLN A 407 -24.79 4.47 -25.45
C GLN A 407 -23.30 4.09 -25.52
N LEU A 408 -22.44 4.90 -26.14
CA LEU A 408 -20.99 4.65 -26.13
C LEU A 408 -20.40 4.87 -24.71
N LEU A 409 -20.93 5.79 -23.93
CA LEU A 409 -20.61 5.94 -22.50
C LEU A 409 -20.96 4.68 -21.69
N ARG A 410 -22.07 4.01 -21.99
CA ARG A 410 -22.42 2.72 -21.39
C ARG A 410 -21.48 1.60 -21.81
N ALA A 411 -21.05 1.57 -23.07
CA ALA A 411 -20.05 0.63 -23.56
C ALA A 411 -18.71 0.79 -22.81
N MET A 412 -18.25 2.03 -22.66
CA MET A 412 -17.08 2.37 -21.85
C MET A 412 -17.24 1.91 -20.38
N ALA A 413 -18.40 2.19 -19.75
CA ALA A 413 -18.69 1.77 -18.39
C ALA A 413 -18.72 0.22 -18.23
N ASN A 414 -19.22 -0.50 -19.24
CA ASN A 414 -19.25 -1.95 -19.24
C ASN A 414 -17.86 -2.57 -19.36
N GLY A 415 -16.99 -2.06 -20.23
CA GLY A 415 -15.60 -2.55 -20.27
C GLY A 415 -14.83 -2.18 -19.00
N PHE A 416 -15.12 -1.05 -18.37
CA PHE A 416 -14.55 -0.73 -17.06
C PHE A 416 -15.00 -1.72 -15.97
N ARG A 417 -16.26 -2.18 -16.00
CA ARG A 417 -16.72 -3.27 -15.13
C ARG A 417 -15.97 -4.57 -15.39
N GLY A 418 -15.68 -4.91 -16.65
CA GLY A 418 -14.87 -6.08 -17.00
C GLY A 418 -13.42 -5.98 -16.49
N VAL A 419 -12.85 -4.77 -16.55
CA VAL A 419 -11.56 -4.44 -15.94
C VAL A 419 -11.62 -4.61 -14.42
N GLN A 420 -12.63 -4.04 -13.75
CA GLN A 420 -12.83 -4.17 -12.30
C GLN A 420 -12.94 -5.65 -11.89
N GLN A 421 -13.72 -6.44 -12.62
CA GLN A 421 -13.88 -7.88 -12.36
C GLN A 421 -12.55 -8.62 -12.52
N SER A 422 -11.77 -8.29 -13.56
CA SER A 422 -10.44 -8.85 -13.73
C SER A 422 -9.51 -8.51 -12.56
N PHE A 423 -9.66 -7.31 -11.99
CA PHE A 423 -8.96 -6.89 -10.77
C PHE A 423 -9.46 -7.56 -9.51
N GLU A 424 -10.76 -7.77 -9.38
CA GLU A 424 -11.38 -8.45 -8.24
C GLU A 424 -10.94 -9.91 -8.21
N THR A 425 -10.95 -10.59 -9.36
CA THR A 425 -10.43 -11.95 -9.51
C THR A 425 -8.91 -12.02 -9.27
N LEU A 426 -8.13 -11.08 -9.83
CA LEU A 426 -6.70 -10.98 -9.54
C LEU A 426 -6.47 -10.71 -8.05
N TYR A 427 -7.27 -9.85 -7.44
CA TYR A 427 -7.27 -9.55 -6.01
C TYR A 427 -7.63 -10.78 -5.19
N GLU A 428 -8.65 -11.55 -5.52
CA GLU A 428 -9.02 -12.78 -4.80
C GLU A 428 -7.89 -13.80 -4.86
N ALA A 429 -7.31 -14.01 -6.05
CA ALA A 429 -6.18 -14.92 -6.24
C ALA A 429 -4.89 -14.46 -5.54
N MET A 430 -4.65 -13.14 -5.55
CA MET A 430 -3.56 -12.51 -4.82
C MET A 430 -3.82 -12.57 -3.32
N ASN A 431 -5.01 -12.22 -2.84
CA ASN A 431 -5.43 -12.13 -1.45
C ASN A 431 -5.49 -13.52 -0.80
N ASP A 432 -5.94 -14.58 -1.48
CA ASP A 432 -5.86 -15.96 -0.98
C ASP A 432 -4.40 -16.42 -0.71
N ARG A 433 -3.42 -15.81 -1.40
CA ARG A 433 -1.99 -16.08 -1.21
C ARG A 433 -1.29 -15.06 -0.30
N PHE A 434 -1.70 -13.79 -0.35
CA PHE A 434 -1.25 -12.68 0.49
C PHE A 434 -2.01 -12.58 1.83
N ASP A 435 -3.01 -13.44 2.09
CA ASP A 435 -3.60 -13.67 3.41
C ASP A 435 -2.54 -14.10 4.44
N ARG A 436 -1.35 -14.47 3.95
CA ARG A 436 -0.15 -14.79 4.74
C ARG A 436 0.91 -13.70 4.77
N VAL A 437 0.75 -12.59 4.03
CA VAL A 437 1.79 -11.56 3.83
C VAL A 437 1.28 -10.11 3.83
N ASP A 438 0.01 -9.75 3.59
CA ASP A 438 -0.35 -8.31 3.58
C ASP A 438 -1.82 -7.92 3.79
N ALA A 439 -2.20 -7.52 5.02
CA ALA A 439 -3.50 -6.90 5.32
C ALA A 439 -3.55 -5.39 5.00
N GLY A 440 -2.39 -4.75 4.79
CA GLY A 440 -2.26 -3.36 4.37
C GLY A 440 -2.54 -3.17 2.89
N LEU A 441 -2.02 -4.06 2.05
CA LEU A 441 -2.42 -4.18 0.65
C LEU A 441 -3.91 -4.49 0.54
N SER A 442 -4.47 -5.41 1.33
CA SER A 442 -5.93 -5.64 1.30
C SER A 442 -6.74 -4.40 1.70
N ARG A 443 -6.20 -3.48 2.52
CA ARG A 443 -6.87 -2.20 2.79
C ARG A 443 -6.73 -1.22 1.62
N ILE A 444 -5.53 -1.03 1.06
CA ILE A 444 -5.32 -0.20 -0.13
C ILE A 444 -6.15 -0.70 -1.33
N TYR A 445 -6.21 -2.02 -1.53
CA TYR A 445 -7.02 -2.67 -2.56
C TYR A 445 -8.52 -2.60 -2.29
N ARG A 446 -8.98 -2.75 -1.03
CA ARG A 446 -10.39 -2.53 -0.68
C ARG A 446 -10.80 -1.08 -0.85
N ASP A 447 -9.94 -0.13 -0.47
CA ASP A 447 -10.17 1.30 -0.67
C ASP A 447 -10.20 1.60 -2.18
N MET A 448 -9.29 1.03 -2.97
CA MET A 448 -9.29 1.11 -4.43
C MET A 448 -10.55 0.48 -5.05
N MET A 449 -10.97 -0.71 -4.62
CA MET A 449 -12.17 -1.40 -5.12
C MET A 449 -13.45 -0.66 -4.72
N SER A 450 -13.49 -0.09 -3.53
CA SER A 450 -14.55 0.83 -3.10
C SER A 450 -14.59 2.08 -3.98
N HIS A 451 -13.44 2.63 -4.37
CA HIS A 451 -13.35 3.76 -5.29
C HIS A 451 -13.75 3.37 -6.73
N PHE A 452 -13.38 2.18 -7.22
CA PHE A 452 -13.85 1.63 -8.48
C PHE A 452 -15.38 1.52 -8.53
N GLN A 453 -15.99 0.98 -7.47
CA GLN A 453 -17.44 0.90 -7.31
C GLN A 453 -18.07 2.30 -7.27
N THR A 454 -17.40 3.25 -6.61
CA THR A 454 -17.85 4.64 -6.55
C THR A 454 -17.80 5.30 -7.94
N VAL A 455 -16.74 5.10 -8.70
CA VAL A 455 -16.62 5.59 -10.09
C VAL A 455 -17.69 4.98 -11.00
N ILE A 456 -17.99 3.68 -10.87
CA ILE A 456 -19.08 3.01 -11.59
C ILE A 456 -20.44 3.57 -11.18
N SER A 457 -20.65 3.87 -9.90
CA SER A 457 -21.88 4.52 -9.43
C SER A 457 -22.01 5.95 -9.97
N LEU A 458 -20.91 6.70 -10.08
CA LEU A 458 -20.90 8.07 -10.61
C LEU A 458 -21.15 8.14 -12.12
N LEU A 459 -20.77 7.10 -12.87
CA LEU A 459 -21.16 6.93 -14.28
C LEU A 459 -22.68 6.70 -14.44
N HIS A 460 -23.36 6.21 -13.40
CA HIS A 460 -24.81 6.02 -13.38
C HIS A 460 -25.58 7.17 -12.72
N ASP A 461 -24.99 7.84 -11.71
CA ASP A 461 -25.60 8.94 -10.93
C ASP A 461 -24.70 10.19 -10.94
N VAL A 462 -25.07 11.17 -11.77
CA VAL A 462 -24.39 12.48 -11.87
C VAL A 462 -24.78 13.36 -10.68
N ARG A 463 -24.17 13.23 -9.49
CA ARG A 463 -24.27 14.25 -8.42
C ARG A 463 -23.21 14.18 -7.29
N ALA A 464 -22.71 15.37 -6.93
CA ALA A 464 -22.16 15.90 -5.66
C ALA A 464 -21.07 15.17 -4.83
N ASP A 465 -20.95 13.83 -4.80
CA ASP A 465 -19.96 13.12 -3.95
C ASP A 465 -18.52 13.07 -4.52
N VAL A 466 -18.34 13.73 -5.67
CA VAL A 466 -17.21 13.60 -6.60
C VAL A 466 -15.90 14.20 -6.08
N ARG A 467 -15.94 15.34 -5.37
CA ARG A 467 -14.73 16.08 -4.94
C ARG A 467 -13.98 15.41 -3.78
N ARG A 468 -14.70 14.67 -2.93
CA ARG A 468 -14.11 14.00 -1.75
C ARG A 468 -13.24 12.82 -2.19
N VAL A 469 -13.75 12.00 -3.10
CA VAL A 469 -13.02 10.85 -3.68
C VAL A 469 -11.77 11.30 -4.43
N HIS A 470 -11.84 12.40 -5.19
CA HIS A 470 -10.68 12.98 -5.87
C HIS A 470 -9.58 13.41 -4.88
N THR A 471 -9.98 14.04 -3.76
CA THR A 471 -9.04 14.47 -2.71
C THR A 471 -8.40 13.28 -2.00
N ASP A 472 -9.16 12.21 -1.76
CA ASP A 472 -8.67 10.98 -1.10
C ASP A 472 -7.77 10.15 -2.03
N LEU A 473 -8.05 10.11 -3.34
CA LEU A 473 -7.20 9.49 -4.36
C LEU A 473 -5.91 10.26 -4.60
N LEU A 474 -5.97 11.60 -4.67
CA LEU A 474 -4.78 12.44 -4.69
C LEU A 474 -3.98 12.33 -3.40
N ALA A 475 -4.64 12.14 -2.24
CA ALA A 475 -3.95 11.88 -0.98
C ALA A 475 -3.33 10.47 -0.94
N LEU A 476 -3.89 9.47 -1.63
CA LEU A 476 -3.33 8.14 -1.77
C LEU A 476 -2.14 8.13 -2.76
N GLU A 477 -2.26 8.81 -3.89
CA GLU A 477 -1.17 9.05 -4.85
C GLU A 477 -0.05 9.88 -4.20
N SER A 478 -0.41 10.94 -3.47
CA SER A 478 0.52 11.75 -2.66
C SER A 478 1.11 10.95 -1.49
N LYS A 479 0.46 9.87 -1.02
CA LYS A 479 1.04 8.91 -0.06
C LYS A 479 1.99 7.89 -0.73
N VAL A 480 1.73 7.53 -1.98
CA VAL A 480 2.57 6.64 -2.82
C VAL A 480 3.78 7.39 -3.39
N GLN A 481 3.60 8.67 -3.71
CA GLN A 481 4.60 9.65 -4.16
C GLN A 481 5.03 10.57 -3.00
N ALA A 482 4.83 10.14 -1.75
CA ALA A 482 5.02 10.96 -0.55
C ALA A 482 6.44 11.46 -0.40
N PHE A 483 6.70 12.61 -1.04
CA PHE A 483 7.42 13.73 -0.49
C PHE A 483 7.05 15.09 -1.15
N ASN A 484 6.40 15.12 -2.32
CA ASN A 484 6.48 16.32 -3.18
C ASN A 484 5.42 17.43 -2.96
N PHE A 485 4.40 17.29 -2.11
CA PHE A 485 3.32 18.31 -2.06
C PHE A 485 2.78 18.75 -0.68
N GLN A 486 3.22 18.15 0.43
CA GLN A 486 2.83 18.66 1.76
C GLN A 486 3.58 19.94 2.17
N LEU A 487 4.67 20.30 1.48
CA LEU A 487 5.50 21.47 1.78
C LEU A 487 4.81 22.81 1.46
N ILE A 488 3.99 22.85 0.41
CA ILE A 488 3.39 24.09 -0.08
C ILE A 488 2.27 24.54 0.89
N SER A 489 1.53 23.63 1.53
CA SER A 489 0.44 24.02 2.42
C SER A 489 0.88 24.43 3.84
N GLN A 490 2.08 24.04 4.29
CA GLN A 490 2.54 24.25 5.67
C GLN A 490 3.48 25.46 5.86
N VAL A 491 4.09 25.99 4.80
CA VAL A 491 4.95 27.18 4.89
C VAL A 491 4.11 28.45 4.70
N SER A 492 3.85 29.18 5.79
CA SER A 492 3.11 30.46 5.78
C SER A 492 4.02 31.65 5.43
N ASP A 493 4.61 31.66 4.22
CA ASP A 493 5.54 32.73 3.85
C ASP A 493 5.01 33.63 2.71
N ALA A 494 5.21 34.94 2.87
CA ALA A 494 4.92 35.96 1.87
C ALA A 494 5.67 35.68 0.55
N ASN A 495 6.87 35.10 0.62
CA ASN A 495 7.67 34.72 -0.55
C ASN A 495 7.00 33.61 -1.38
N LYS A 496 6.30 32.68 -0.74
CA LYS A 496 5.54 31.63 -1.43
C LYS A 496 4.34 32.24 -2.15
N THR A 497 3.58 33.08 -1.46
CA THR A 497 2.47 33.82 -2.07
C THR A 497 2.96 34.67 -3.24
N GLU A 498 4.12 35.31 -3.11
CA GLU A 498 4.72 36.08 -4.19
C GLU A 498 5.08 35.22 -5.42
N PHE A 499 5.69 34.05 -5.21
CA PHE A 499 5.96 33.09 -6.28
C PHE A 499 4.67 32.62 -6.96
N LEU A 500 3.67 32.19 -6.19
CA LEU A 500 2.40 31.70 -6.74
C LEU A 500 1.61 32.79 -7.45
N ASN A 501 1.65 34.04 -6.97
CA ASN A 501 1.06 35.17 -7.66
C ASN A 501 1.77 35.46 -8.99
N ALA A 502 3.09 35.36 -9.01
CA ALA A 502 3.86 35.50 -10.26
C ALA A 502 3.56 34.35 -11.24
N ALA A 503 3.51 33.11 -10.75
CA ALA A 503 3.17 31.96 -11.57
C ALA A 503 1.75 32.10 -12.15
N ASN A 504 0.77 32.43 -11.31
CA ASN A 504 -0.60 32.71 -11.76
C ASN A 504 -0.65 33.80 -12.84
N LEU A 505 0.15 34.86 -12.68
CA LEU A 505 0.13 35.99 -13.60
C LEU A 505 0.81 35.69 -14.94
N TYR A 506 1.99 35.05 -14.94
CA TYR A 506 2.83 34.96 -16.15
C TYR A 506 2.82 33.60 -16.84
N VAL A 507 2.50 32.51 -16.14
CA VAL A 507 2.34 31.18 -16.76
C VAL A 507 0.96 31.11 -17.38
N ASP A 508 0.87 30.58 -18.59
CA ASP A 508 -0.37 30.47 -19.34
C ASP A 508 -1.05 31.85 -19.59
N TYR A 509 -0.26 32.95 -19.66
CA TYR A 509 -0.76 34.34 -19.77
C TYR A 509 -1.75 34.52 -20.92
N GLU A 510 -1.41 33.99 -22.11
CA GLU A 510 -2.25 34.11 -23.31
C GLU A 510 -3.60 33.39 -23.15
N PHE A 511 -3.58 32.21 -22.53
CA PHE A 511 -4.79 31.46 -22.23
C PHE A 511 -5.69 32.22 -21.25
N GLN A 512 -5.12 32.81 -20.20
CA GLN A 512 -5.90 33.54 -19.19
C GLN A 512 -6.44 34.89 -19.68
N ASN A 513 -5.68 35.59 -20.53
CA ASN A 513 -5.96 36.98 -20.90
C ASN A 513 -6.42 37.15 -22.37
N ASN A 514 -6.55 36.04 -23.12
CA ASN A 514 -6.85 36.02 -24.56
C ASN A 514 -5.94 36.91 -25.42
N THR A 515 -4.75 37.24 -24.91
CA THR A 515 -3.78 38.12 -25.57
C THR A 515 -2.37 37.66 -25.19
N PRO A 516 -1.40 37.66 -26.13
CA PRO A 516 -0.03 37.29 -25.81
C PRO A 516 0.60 38.30 -24.86
N LEU A 517 1.66 37.88 -24.16
CA LEU A 517 2.37 38.76 -23.24
C LEU A 517 2.87 40.01 -24.01
N PRO A 518 2.52 41.22 -23.55
CA PRO A 518 2.55 42.39 -24.44
C PRO A 518 3.97 42.88 -24.75
N ASN A 519 4.88 42.81 -23.77
CA ASN A 519 6.18 43.47 -23.85
C ASN A 519 7.32 42.62 -23.28
N TYR A 520 8.53 42.86 -23.78
CA TYR A 520 9.77 42.26 -23.27
C TYR A 520 10.20 42.88 -21.93
N GLU A 521 10.32 44.22 -21.87
CA GLU A 521 10.66 45.00 -20.67
C GLU A 521 9.85 46.31 -20.67
N SER A 522 8.80 46.42 -19.85
CA SER A 522 8.08 47.68 -19.60
C SER A 522 7.12 47.61 -18.41
N GLY A 523 7.65 47.62 -17.19
CA GLY A 523 6.92 48.00 -15.99
C GLY A 523 5.74 47.11 -15.60
N GLY A 524 6.03 45.94 -15.03
CA GLY A 524 5.13 45.22 -14.12
C GLY A 524 4.43 44.00 -14.74
N ASN A 525 4.00 44.07 -15.99
CA ASN A 525 3.39 42.94 -16.73
C ASN A 525 4.18 42.62 -18.00
N ASP A 526 5.49 42.39 -17.84
CA ASP A 526 6.42 42.09 -18.94
C ASP A 526 7.15 40.76 -18.71
N TYR A 527 7.71 40.22 -19.80
CA TYR A 527 8.41 38.94 -19.82
C TYR A 527 9.52 38.90 -18.78
N VAL A 528 10.40 39.90 -18.79
CA VAL A 528 11.58 39.95 -17.91
C VAL A 528 11.20 39.99 -16.44
N THR A 529 10.13 40.67 -16.06
CA THR A 529 9.63 40.68 -14.68
C THR A 529 9.21 39.28 -14.23
N GLY A 530 8.46 38.54 -15.06
CA GLY A 530 8.05 37.17 -14.76
C GLY A 530 9.23 36.22 -14.63
N VAL A 531 10.09 36.15 -15.65
CA VAL A 531 11.24 35.24 -15.63
C VAL A 531 12.29 35.60 -14.56
N ASN A 532 12.45 36.89 -14.19
CA ASN A 532 13.29 37.30 -13.06
C ASN A 532 12.76 36.77 -11.72
N ARG A 533 11.44 36.76 -11.52
CA ARG A 533 10.84 36.21 -10.29
C ARG A 533 11.07 34.70 -10.20
N PHE A 534 10.94 33.98 -11.32
CA PHE A 534 11.22 32.55 -11.35
C PHE A 534 12.72 32.23 -11.17
N ASP A 535 13.62 32.98 -11.81
CA ASP A 535 15.08 32.88 -11.60
C ASP A 535 15.44 33.17 -10.14
N THR A 536 14.94 34.26 -9.56
CA THR A 536 15.17 34.61 -8.14
C THR A 536 14.64 33.52 -7.22
N THR A 537 13.47 32.96 -7.54
CA THR A 537 12.88 31.88 -6.73
C THR A 537 13.75 30.63 -6.77
N ALA A 538 14.14 30.18 -7.96
CA ALA A 538 14.95 28.97 -8.15
C ALA A 538 16.37 29.13 -7.58
N THR A 539 16.99 30.30 -7.74
CA THR A 539 18.42 30.49 -7.41
C THR A 539 18.66 31.03 -6.01
N SER A 540 17.72 31.80 -5.43
CA SER A 540 17.85 32.45 -4.12
C SER A 540 16.76 32.02 -3.14
N THR A 541 15.47 32.21 -3.45
CA THR A 541 14.38 31.96 -2.49
C THR A 541 14.34 30.51 -2.03
N ALA A 542 14.55 29.56 -2.95
CA ALA A 542 14.61 28.14 -2.63
C ALA A 542 15.77 27.77 -1.70
N ARG A 543 16.75 28.65 -1.48
CA ARG A 543 17.86 28.46 -0.51
C ARG A 543 17.62 29.15 0.83
N ASN A 544 16.54 29.92 0.98
CA ASN A 544 16.26 30.66 2.20
C ASN A 544 15.96 29.70 3.36
N ALA A 545 16.19 30.17 4.58
CA ALA A 545 15.92 29.43 5.82
C ALA A 545 14.44 29.04 6.01
N ASN A 546 13.53 29.65 5.24
CA ASN A 546 12.10 29.32 5.29
C ASN A 546 11.76 28.06 4.46
N PHE A 547 12.62 27.71 3.49
CA PHE A 547 12.44 26.55 2.62
C PHE A 547 13.53 25.48 2.81
N THR A 548 14.60 25.84 3.51
CA THR A 548 15.73 24.95 3.82
C THR A 548 16.05 25.00 5.30
N TRP A 549 16.45 23.87 5.86
CA TRP A 549 16.84 23.83 7.27
C TRP A 549 18.16 24.57 7.50
N ALA A 550 18.12 25.64 8.30
CA ALA A 550 19.28 26.52 8.52
C ALA A 550 20.24 26.02 9.61
N ASP A 551 19.73 25.41 10.67
CA ASP A 551 20.55 24.96 11.80
C ASP A 551 21.12 23.56 11.58
N LEU A 552 22.24 23.50 10.87
CA LEU A 552 22.93 22.23 10.57
C LEU A 552 23.54 21.55 11.81
N THR A 553 23.56 22.23 12.96
CA THR A 553 24.10 21.70 14.22
C THR A 553 23.04 21.04 15.10
N SER A 554 21.76 21.35 14.89
CA SER A 554 20.63 20.82 15.66
C SER A 554 20.55 19.29 15.65
N SER A 555 20.46 18.64 16.80
CA SER A 555 20.21 17.19 16.88
C SER A 555 18.77 16.80 16.55
N GLU A 556 17.87 17.76 16.32
CA GLU A 556 16.43 17.53 16.11
C GLU A 556 16.13 17.15 14.66
N PHE A 557 16.37 15.87 14.32
CA PHE A 557 16.10 15.33 12.99
C PHE A 557 14.64 15.50 12.56
N ASP A 558 13.70 15.15 13.43
CA ASP A 558 12.27 15.18 13.10
C ASP A 558 11.80 16.60 12.81
N ALA A 559 12.29 17.61 13.56
CA ALA A 559 11.97 19.02 13.32
C ALA A 559 12.46 19.49 11.94
N ALA A 560 13.66 19.07 11.51
CA ALA A 560 14.21 19.44 10.21
C ALA A 560 13.40 18.87 9.05
N VAL A 561 13.00 17.60 9.15
CA VAL A 561 12.24 16.92 8.09
C VAL A 561 10.77 17.30 8.11
N ASP A 562 10.14 17.50 9.28
CA ASP A 562 8.74 17.90 9.36
C ASP A 562 8.54 19.35 8.87
N ALA A 563 9.50 20.25 9.09
CA ALA A 563 9.39 21.65 8.68
C ALA A 563 9.62 21.89 7.18
N HIS A 564 10.52 21.14 6.53
CA HIS A 564 10.95 21.42 5.15
C HIS A 564 11.06 20.18 4.25
N GLY A 565 10.68 19.00 4.73
CA GLY A 565 10.88 17.73 4.04
C GLY A 565 12.37 17.35 3.88
N PRO A 566 12.67 16.11 3.45
CA PRO A 566 14.02 15.65 3.15
C PRO A 566 14.67 16.46 2.01
N LEU A 567 13.86 16.87 1.02
CA LEU A 567 14.31 17.64 -0.13
C LEU A 567 14.61 19.11 0.19
N GLY A 568 14.07 19.65 1.29
CA GLY A 568 14.49 20.94 1.87
C GLY A 568 15.57 20.81 2.94
N ALA A 569 15.81 19.60 3.45
CA ALA A 569 16.80 19.32 4.49
C ALA A 569 18.09 18.68 3.94
N VAL A 570 18.38 18.76 2.63
CA VAL A 570 19.52 18.07 2.00
C VAL A 570 20.86 18.40 2.66
N ASP A 571 21.16 19.67 2.93
CA ASP A 571 22.40 20.07 3.61
C ASP A 571 22.48 19.53 5.05
N TYR A 572 21.34 19.47 5.74
CA TYR A 572 21.24 18.92 7.08
C TYR A 572 21.51 17.40 7.07
N LEU A 573 20.87 16.69 6.15
CA LEU A 573 21.09 15.26 5.91
C LEU A 573 22.53 14.98 5.52
N ALA A 574 23.17 15.82 4.71
CA ALA A 574 24.57 15.68 4.31
C ALA A 574 25.51 15.74 5.52
N VAL A 575 25.27 16.67 6.46
CA VAL A 575 26.05 16.77 7.71
C VAL A 575 25.82 15.56 8.61
N ARG A 576 24.58 15.06 8.67
CA ARG A 576 24.21 13.91 9.51
C ARG A 576 24.68 12.57 8.94
N ALA A 577 24.86 12.44 7.63
CA ALA A 577 25.37 11.24 6.98
C ALA A 577 26.79 10.87 7.45
N ALA A 578 27.60 11.87 7.86
CA ALA A 578 28.94 11.66 8.37
C ALA A 578 28.97 10.81 9.65
N ALA A 579 27.91 10.86 10.48
CA ALA A 579 27.77 10.01 11.66
C ALA A 579 27.69 8.51 11.32
N TYR A 580 27.31 8.18 10.08
CA TYR A 580 27.26 6.82 9.56
C TYR A 580 28.43 6.50 8.63
N GLY A 581 29.43 7.38 8.53
CA GLY A 581 30.64 7.16 7.72
C GLY A 581 30.54 7.53 6.24
N LEU A 582 29.47 8.21 5.81
CA LEU A 582 29.37 8.76 4.46
C LEU A 582 29.66 10.26 4.47
N THR A 583 30.65 10.70 3.70
CA THR A 583 30.90 12.14 3.48
C THR A 583 30.22 12.58 2.20
N VAL A 584 29.18 13.39 2.33
CA VAL A 584 28.51 14.03 1.20
C VAL A 584 29.19 15.37 0.90
N PRO A 585 29.66 15.61 -0.34
CA PRO A 585 30.26 16.88 -0.71
C PRO A 585 29.29 18.04 -0.45
N ARG A 586 29.80 19.12 0.13
CA ARG A 586 29.01 20.33 0.41
C ARG A 586 29.47 21.47 -0.48
N SER A 587 28.50 22.19 -1.00
CA SER A 587 28.70 23.47 -1.69
C SER A 587 28.92 24.60 -0.68
N ALA A 588 29.58 25.68 -1.11
CA ALA A 588 29.70 26.91 -0.33
C ALA A 588 28.34 27.60 -0.12
N SER A 589 27.42 27.45 -1.08
CA SER A 589 26.03 27.90 -1.00
C SER A 589 25.10 26.74 -0.63
N ARG A 590 24.08 27.02 0.20
CA ARG A 590 23.07 26.02 0.62
C ARG A 590 22.36 25.39 -0.56
N VAL A 591 22.15 24.07 -0.54
CA VAL A 591 21.38 23.35 -1.56
C VAL A 591 19.94 23.88 -1.58
N PRO A 592 19.42 24.32 -2.75
CA PRO A 592 18.03 24.76 -2.84
C PRO A 592 17.06 23.62 -2.50
N ASN A 593 15.91 23.97 -1.93
CA ASN A 593 14.78 23.06 -1.80
C ASN A 593 14.37 22.54 -3.19
N ALA A 594 14.42 21.23 -3.38
CA ALA A 594 14.25 20.63 -4.70
C ALA A 594 12.86 20.88 -5.30
N ASP A 595 11.82 20.87 -4.46
CA ASP A 595 10.43 21.03 -4.91
C ASP A 595 10.16 22.46 -5.37
N LEU A 596 10.53 23.44 -4.55
CA LEU A 596 10.37 24.85 -4.92
C LEU A 596 11.26 25.22 -6.11
N TRP A 597 12.48 24.69 -6.18
CA TRP A 597 13.34 24.85 -7.34
C TRP A 597 12.69 24.27 -8.60
N ALA A 598 12.15 23.05 -8.55
CA ALA A 598 11.53 22.40 -9.70
C ALA A 598 10.27 23.16 -10.16
N ALA A 599 9.43 23.63 -9.23
CA ALA A 599 8.27 24.45 -9.55
C ALA A 599 8.68 25.78 -10.24
N ALA A 600 9.70 26.46 -9.72
CA ALA A 600 10.20 27.69 -10.31
C ALA A 600 10.86 27.47 -11.68
N ALA A 601 11.62 26.38 -11.84
CA ALA A 601 12.23 26.00 -13.11
C ALA A 601 11.16 25.66 -14.17
N ARG A 602 10.08 24.97 -13.79
CA ARG A 602 8.92 24.71 -14.67
C ARG A 602 8.22 26.00 -15.06
N ALA A 603 7.95 26.89 -14.10
CA ALA A 603 7.32 28.17 -14.39
C ALA A 603 8.15 29.01 -15.38
N TYR A 604 9.47 29.09 -15.18
CA TYR A 604 10.39 29.72 -16.14
C TYR A 604 10.33 29.05 -17.52
N THR A 605 10.39 27.72 -17.56
CA THR A 605 10.38 26.93 -18.80
C THR A 605 9.09 27.15 -19.59
N LEU A 606 7.95 27.10 -18.92
CA LEU A 606 6.63 27.33 -19.52
C LEU A 606 6.52 28.77 -20.05
N THR A 607 6.86 29.77 -19.25
CA THR A 607 6.82 31.18 -19.69
C THR A 607 7.75 31.41 -20.88
N ALA A 608 8.93 30.79 -20.92
CA ALA A 608 9.84 30.87 -22.06
C ALA A 608 9.29 30.15 -23.31
N ALA A 609 8.76 28.93 -23.16
CA ALA A 609 8.19 28.15 -24.27
C ALA A 609 6.93 28.81 -24.86
N GLN A 610 6.13 29.48 -24.03
CA GLN A 610 4.93 30.24 -24.43
C GLN A 610 5.27 31.56 -25.11
N ASN A 611 6.47 32.11 -24.85
CA ASN A 611 6.90 33.39 -25.39
C ASN A 611 8.24 33.26 -26.15
N PRO A 612 8.30 32.44 -27.22
CA PRO A 612 9.56 32.07 -27.87
C PRO A 612 10.31 33.27 -28.46
N ARG A 613 9.59 34.31 -28.91
CA ARG A 613 10.21 35.56 -29.39
C ARG A 613 10.98 36.29 -28.30
N PHE A 614 10.47 36.31 -27.07
CA PHE A 614 11.13 36.95 -25.94
C PHE A 614 12.26 36.09 -25.39
N ALA A 615 12.06 34.78 -25.33
CA ALA A 615 13.10 33.83 -24.95
C ALA A 615 14.33 33.89 -25.89
N ALA A 616 14.13 34.09 -27.20
CA ALA A 616 15.23 34.23 -28.17
C ALA A 616 16.09 35.50 -27.97
N ILE A 617 15.52 36.56 -27.39
CA ILE A 617 16.25 37.81 -27.08
C ILE A 617 16.99 37.68 -25.75
N GLU A 618 16.52 36.81 -24.85
CA GLU A 618 17.09 36.61 -23.53
C GLU A 618 18.46 35.92 -23.59
N SER A 619 19.41 36.38 -22.77
CA SER A 619 20.68 35.68 -22.59
C SER A 619 20.46 34.34 -21.90
N SER A 620 21.21 33.30 -22.33
CA SER A 620 21.22 32.00 -21.65
C SER A 620 21.59 32.08 -20.17
N ALA A 621 22.16 33.20 -19.71
CA ALA A 621 22.62 33.41 -18.34
C ALA A 621 21.56 33.14 -17.25
N ARG A 622 20.26 33.42 -17.48
CA ARG A 622 19.20 33.09 -16.49
C ARG A 622 18.98 31.59 -16.42
N ALA A 623 18.68 30.96 -17.56
CA ALA A 623 18.55 29.51 -17.65
C ALA A 623 19.78 28.78 -17.09
N ASP A 624 20.99 29.25 -17.38
CA ASP A 624 22.25 28.66 -16.90
C ASP A 624 22.38 28.73 -15.36
N ARG A 625 21.92 29.82 -14.72
CA ARG A 625 21.88 29.91 -13.26
C ARG A 625 20.86 28.97 -12.63
N ILE A 626 19.66 28.89 -13.20
CA ILE A 626 18.62 27.95 -12.75
C ILE A 626 19.12 26.51 -12.90
N LEU A 627 19.73 26.17 -14.04
CA LEU A 627 20.34 24.86 -14.30
C LEU A 627 21.49 24.55 -13.33
N ALA A 628 22.37 25.52 -13.03
CA ALA A 628 23.43 25.32 -12.05
C ALA A 628 22.87 25.00 -10.66
N ALA A 629 21.78 25.65 -10.24
CA ALA A 629 21.10 25.33 -8.99
C ALA A 629 20.47 23.92 -9.00
N GLY A 630 19.85 23.50 -10.11
CA GLY A 630 19.29 22.15 -10.27
C GLY A 630 20.35 21.06 -10.26
N ARG A 631 21.46 21.28 -10.98
CA ARG A 631 22.61 20.36 -10.99
C ARG A 631 23.21 20.22 -9.60
N GLN A 632 23.30 21.30 -8.83
CA GLN A 632 23.71 21.22 -7.42
C GLN A 632 22.79 20.29 -6.60
N ILE A 633 21.47 20.40 -6.76
CA ILE A 633 20.51 19.51 -6.08
C ILE A 633 20.76 18.06 -6.49
N ARG A 634 20.78 17.78 -7.80
CA ARG A 634 20.98 16.45 -8.36
C ARG A 634 22.30 15.82 -7.91
N ASP A 635 23.39 16.55 -8.02
CA ASP A 635 24.74 16.05 -7.73
C ASP A 635 24.91 15.81 -6.22
N THR A 636 24.31 16.65 -5.36
CA THR A 636 24.31 16.42 -3.90
C THR A 636 23.44 15.22 -3.52
N ALA A 637 22.26 15.06 -4.14
CA ALA A 637 21.38 13.92 -3.90
C ALA A 637 22.03 12.59 -4.31
N ALA A 638 22.69 12.55 -5.48
CA ALA A 638 23.40 11.37 -5.97
C ALA A 638 24.56 10.91 -5.05
N ALA A 639 25.15 11.83 -4.28
CA ALA A 639 26.20 11.48 -3.32
C ALA A 639 25.69 10.58 -2.18
N PHE A 640 24.40 10.62 -1.83
CA PHE A 640 23.84 9.78 -0.76
C PHE A 640 23.79 8.30 -1.11
N SER A 641 23.68 7.96 -2.40
CA SER A 641 23.62 6.57 -2.90
C SER A 641 24.90 6.12 -3.61
N THR A 642 25.99 6.87 -3.48
CA THR A 642 27.27 6.48 -4.09
C THR A 642 27.70 5.10 -3.59
N PRO A 643 27.85 4.10 -4.48
CA PRO A 643 28.11 2.73 -4.08
C PRO A 643 29.58 2.49 -3.72
N VAL A 644 29.82 1.49 -2.89
CA VAL A 644 31.16 0.99 -2.56
C VAL A 644 31.64 0.10 -3.71
N GLY A 645 32.86 0.37 -4.20
CA GLY A 645 33.49 -0.42 -5.25
C GLY A 645 33.77 -1.87 -4.82
N PRO A 646 33.87 -2.82 -5.76
CA PRO A 646 34.16 -4.21 -5.45
C PRO A 646 35.54 -4.35 -4.77
N PRO A 647 35.65 -5.19 -3.72
CA PRO A 647 36.94 -5.45 -3.09
C PRO A 647 37.85 -6.25 -4.03
N ALA A 648 39.17 -6.21 -3.80
CA ALA A 648 40.14 -6.98 -4.58
C ALA A 648 39.96 -8.51 -4.46
N SER A 649 39.38 -8.98 -3.35
CA SER A 649 39.02 -10.39 -3.12
C SER A 649 37.91 -10.48 -2.07
N GLY A 650 36.99 -11.45 -2.21
CA GLY A 650 35.92 -11.72 -1.24
C GLY A 650 34.52 -11.29 -1.73
N ALA A 651 33.53 -11.42 -0.84
CA ALA A 651 32.15 -11.03 -1.14
C ALA A 651 32.04 -9.50 -1.28
N TRP A 652 31.32 -9.05 -2.31
CA TRP A 652 31.08 -7.63 -2.57
C TRP A 652 29.74 -7.17 -2.00
N THR A 653 29.82 -6.16 -1.13
CA THR A 653 28.69 -5.33 -0.69
C THR A 653 28.86 -3.93 -1.26
N ALA A 654 28.01 -3.57 -2.22
CA ALA A 654 28.00 -2.26 -2.86
C ALA A 654 27.29 -1.19 -2.02
N THR A 655 26.44 -1.60 -1.08
CA THR A 655 25.73 -0.70 -0.17
C THR A 655 26.72 0.14 0.64
N ASN A 656 26.49 1.45 0.70
CA ASN A 656 27.39 2.36 1.39
C ASN A 656 27.19 2.35 2.94
N PRO A 657 28.12 2.97 3.69
CA PRO A 657 28.06 3.00 5.15
C PRO A 657 26.80 3.67 5.73
N LEU A 658 26.21 4.63 5.01
CA LEU A 658 25.00 5.32 5.46
C LEU A 658 23.83 4.35 5.64
N TYR A 659 23.44 3.63 4.58
CA TYR A 659 22.30 2.71 4.66
C TYR A 659 22.58 1.50 5.54
N THR A 660 23.84 1.03 5.55
CA THR A 660 24.27 -0.04 6.46
C THR A 660 24.12 0.39 7.93
N GLY A 661 24.57 1.62 8.26
CA GLY A 661 24.49 2.18 9.60
C GLY A 661 23.06 2.51 10.04
N LEU A 662 22.21 3.02 9.14
CA LEU A 662 20.79 3.28 9.40
C LEU A 662 20.02 2.00 9.75
N LEU A 663 20.26 0.91 9.00
CA LEU A 663 19.64 -0.39 9.29
C LEU A 663 20.14 -0.96 10.62
N ALA A 664 21.45 -0.87 10.90
CA ALA A 664 22.00 -1.33 12.17
C ALA A 664 21.45 -0.53 13.37
N GLU A 665 21.25 0.79 13.21
CA GLU A 665 20.61 1.61 14.24
C GLU A 665 19.14 1.21 14.44
N ASN A 666 18.39 0.97 13.35
CA ASN A 666 17.01 0.50 13.44
C ASN A 666 16.91 -0.84 14.17
N ASP A 667 17.77 -1.80 13.83
CA ASP A 667 17.85 -3.11 14.51
C ASP A 667 18.10 -2.94 16.01
N ARG A 668 19.04 -2.07 16.39
CA ARG A 668 19.34 -1.77 17.81
C ARG A 668 18.16 -1.12 18.53
N LEU A 669 17.50 -0.15 17.91
CA LEU A 669 16.38 0.56 18.52
C LEU A 669 15.12 -0.31 18.62
N ARG A 670 14.93 -1.24 17.69
CA ARG A 670 13.88 -2.25 17.76
C ARG A 670 14.12 -3.22 18.91
N ALA A 671 15.37 -3.64 19.14
CA ALA A 671 15.76 -4.40 20.33
C ALA A 671 15.49 -3.61 21.62
N ALA A 672 15.93 -2.35 21.69
CA ALA A 672 15.68 -1.49 22.86
C ALA A 672 14.19 -1.24 23.13
N PHE A 673 13.36 -1.16 22.08
CA PHE A 673 11.91 -1.12 22.24
C PHE A 673 11.38 -2.38 22.89
N ALA A 674 11.69 -3.57 22.34
CA ALA A 674 11.28 -4.84 22.90
C ALA A 674 11.77 -5.03 24.36
N GLU A 675 13.00 -4.65 24.66
CA GLU A 675 13.58 -4.72 26.01
C GLU A 675 12.92 -3.78 27.02
N SER A 676 12.26 -2.70 26.56
CA SER A 676 11.55 -1.75 27.44
C SER A 676 10.11 -2.18 27.81
N LEU A 677 9.57 -3.18 27.12
CA LEU A 677 8.20 -3.63 27.26
C LEU A 677 7.90 -4.38 28.58
N PRO A 678 8.81 -5.18 29.16
CA PRO A 678 8.58 -5.86 30.44
C PRO A 678 8.31 -4.90 31.62
N ASP A 679 8.89 -3.69 31.62
CA ASP A 679 8.66 -2.68 32.67
C ASP A 679 7.18 -2.25 32.78
N LEU A 680 6.39 -2.47 31.72
CA LEU A 680 4.97 -2.16 31.68
C LEU A 680 4.09 -3.28 32.28
N GLU A 681 4.63 -4.49 32.49
CA GLU A 681 3.89 -5.59 33.11
C GLU A 681 3.37 -5.22 34.49
N GLU A 682 4.19 -4.54 35.30
CA GLU A 682 3.85 -4.19 36.68
C GLU A 682 2.59 -3.31 36.77
N GLN A 683 2.32 -2.49 35.74
CA GLN A 683 1.17 -1.57 35.71
C GLN A 683 -0.17 -2.27 35.49
N VAL A 684 -0.16 -3.53 35.05
CA VAL A 684 -1.40 -4.34 34.93
C VAL A 684 -1.58 -5.34 36.06
N MET A 685 -0.69 -5.32 37.05
CA MET A 685 -0.76 -6.14 38.26
C MET A 685 -1.46 -5.43 39.42
N VAL A 686 -1.82 -6.19 40.45
CA VAL A 686 -2.24 -5.61 41.73
C VAL A 686 -1.00 -5.03 42.43
N PRO A 687 -1.05 -3.83 43.02
CA PRO A 687 0.08 -3.25 43.76
C PRO A 687 0.67 -4.23 44.78
N ASP A 688 2.00 -4.31 44.85
CA ASP A 688 2.78 -5.22 45.71
C ASP A 688 2.59 -6.73 45.45
N ARG A 689 1.86 -7.10 44.39
CA ARG A 689 1.58 -8.51 44.04
C ARG A 689 2.07 -8.85 42.64
N ARG A 690 3.39 -8.99 42.51
CA ARG A 690 4.07 -9.23 41.23
C ARG A 690 3.91 -10.69 40.81
N ILE A 691 3.40 -10.90 39.60
CA ILE A 691 3.37 -12.18 38.89
C ILE A 691 4.02 -11.98 37.52
N ARG A 692 4.56 -13.04 36.93
CA ARG A 692 5.00 -12.99 35.52
C ARG A 692 3.83 -13.30 34.60
N LEU A 693 3.64 -12.50 33.56
CA LEU A 693 2.61 -12.77 32.54
C LEU A 693 2.99 -13.94 31.63
N TRP A 694 4.29 -14.14 31.43
CA TRP A 694 4.84 -15.20 30.61
C TRP A 694 5.76 -16.10 31.45
N SER A 695 5.84 -17.38 31.08
CA SER A 695 6.75 -18.35 31.70
C SER A 695 7.76 -18.82 30.69
N GLY A 696 9.01 -18.97 31.10
CA GLY A 696 10.00 -19.65 30.25
C GLY A 696 10.03 -21.15 30.46
N GLN A 697 10.05 -21.93 29.36
CA GLN A 697 10.78 -23.20 29.20
C GLN A 697 10.63 -23.76 27.75
N PRO A 698 11.69 -24.32 27.13
CA PRO A 698 11.61 -25.00 25.84
C PRO A 698 11.22 -26.49 25.96
N MET A 699 10.87 -27.08 24.81
CA MET A 699 10.59 -28.51 24.64
C MET A 699 11.75 -29.38 25.15
N GLY A 700 11.53 -30.17 26.20
CA GLY A 700 12.50 -31.14 26.73
C GLY A 700 13.00 -30.93 28.17
N ALA A 701 12.16 -30.45 29.10
CA ALA A 701 12.29 -30.54 30.57
C ALA A 701 13.61 -30.12 31.28
N SER A 702 13.62 -28.94 31.93
CA SER A 702 13.83 -28.68 33.38
C SER A 702 14.23 -27.20 33.56
N GLY A 703 13.24 -26.38 33.89
CA GLY A 703 13.38 -24.96 34.22
C GLY A 703 12.08 -24.42 34.82
N PRO A 704 11.87 -23.10 34.90
CA PRO A 704 10.75 -22.54 35.65
C PRO A 704 9.41 -23.10 35.13
N PRO A 705 8.47 -23.37 36.05
CA PRO A 705 7.19 -23.95 35.69
C PRO A 705 6.38 -23.00 34.77
N PRO A 706 5.37 -23.52 34.03
CA PRO A 706 4.41 -22.68 33.29
C PRO A 706 3.86 -21.53 34.13
N ALA A 707 3.40 -20.44 33.51
CA ALA A 707 3.03 -19.21 34.23
C ALA A 707 1.90 -19.46 35.24
N GLU A 708 0.97 -20.36 34.90
CA GLU A 708 -0.07 -20.86 35.79
C GLU A 708 0.45 -21.67 37.00
N MET A 709 1.70 -22.13 36.94
CA MET A 709 2.36 -22.99 37.93
C MET A 709 3.52 -22.26 38.65
N GLN A 710 3.62 -20.94 38.48
CA GLN A 710 4.64 -20.10 39.11
C GLN A 710 4.52 -20.13 40.65
N PRO A 711 5.64 -20.14 41.38
CA PRO A 711 5.61 -20.05 42.83
C PRO A 711 5.10 -18.66 43.25
N VAL A 712 4.11 -18.61 44.13
CA VAL A 712 3.60 -17.36 44.71
C VAL A 712 3.83 -17.35 46.22
N ASP A 713 4.27 -16.19 46.72
CA ASP A 713 4.47 -15.98 48.14
C ASP A 713 3.15 -15.56 48.79
N VAL A 714 2.37 -16.55 49.22
CA VAL A 714 1.09 -16.37 49.90
C VAL A 714 1.18 -15.58 51.21
N ASP A 715 2.39 -15.42 51.75
CA ASP A 715 2.61 -14.63 52.95
C ASP A 715 2.65 -13.11 52.66
N LYS A 716 2.74 -12.69 51.39
CA LYS A 716 2.65 -11.30 50.94
C LYS A 716 1.24 -10.85 50.56
N MET A 717 0.23 -11.69 50.73
CA MET A 717 -1.16 -11.32 50.48
C MET A 717 -1.63 -10.30 51.51
N SER A 718 -1.86 -9.05 51.09
CA SER A 718 -2.20 -7.93 51.98
C SER A 718 -3.59 -8.02 52.62
N VAL A 719 -4.55 -8.74 52.02
CA VAL A 719 -5.92 -8.90 52.53
C VAL A 719 -6.51 -10.27 52.17
N ASN A 720 -7.29 -10.86 53.08
CA ASN A 720 -8.04 -12.09 52.89
C ASN A 720 -9.22 -11.85 51.92
N PRO A 721 -9.30 -12.55 50.79
CA PRO A 721 -10.38 -12.34 49.83
C PRO A 721 -11.76 -12.82 50.31
N THR A 722 -11.82 -13.61 51.39
CA THR A 722 -13.10 -14.11 51.94
C THR A 722 -13.74 -13.13 52.92
N ASP A 723 -12.96 -12.36 53.69
CA ASP A 723 -13.48 -11.49 54.77
C ASP A 723 -12.81 -10.10 54.89
N GLY A 724 -11.83 -9.78 54.03
CA GLY A 724 -11.17 -8.47 53.98
C GLY A 724 -10.09 -8.23 55.05
N ALA A 725 -9.75 -9.21 55.89
CA ALA A 725 -8.76 -9.03 56.97
C ALA A 725 -7.31 -8.89 56.46
N VAL A 726 -6.47 -8.09 57.14
CA VAL A 726 -5.08 -7.79 56.72
C VAL A 726 -4.11 -8.96 56.97
N ASN A 727 -3.34 -9.32 55.95
CA ASN A 727 -2.19 -10.26 55.90
C ASN A 727 -2.40 -11.77 56.16
N LYS A 728 -2.00 -12.54 55.12
CA LYS A 728 -1.78 -14.00 54.97
C LYS A 728 -3.05 -14.84 54.80
N LEU A 729 -2.95 -15.87 53.95
CA LEU A 729 -3.74 -17.12 53.94
C LEU A 729 -3.67 -17.82 55.33
N ARG A 730 -4.15 -17.14 56.39
CA ARG A 730 -4.12 -17.56 57.80
C ARG A 730 -5.51 -17.60 58.43
N ALA A 731 -6.48 -16.89 57.89
CA ALA A 731 -7.88 -17.10 58.23
C ALA A 731 -8.47 -18.18 57.30
N VAL A 732 -7.87 -19.37 57.33
CA VAL A 732 -8.71 -20.56 57.08
C VAL A 732 -9.91 -20.38 58.03
N PRO A 733 -11.15 -20.42 57.52
CA PRO A 733 -12.31 -20.19 58.37
C PRO A 733 -12.19 -21.00 59.64
N ALA A 734 -12.39 -20.38 60.82
CA ALA A 734 -12.26 -21.09 62.09
C ALA A 734 -13.20 -22.31 62.17
N GLN A 735 -14.28 -22.27 61.37
CA GLN A 735 -15.25 -23.33 61.24
C GLN A 735 -15.47 -23.73 59.77
N ALA A 736 -15.65 -25.02 59.53
CA ALA A 736 -16.14 -25.59 58.29
C ALA A 736 -17.57 -26.12 58.49
N THR A 737 -18.45 -25.82 57.55
CA THR A 737 -19.79 -26.41 57.49
C THR A 737 -19.79 -27.68 56.65
N ARG A 738 -20.86 -28.46 56.70
CA ARG A 738 -21.05 -29.62 55.83
C ARG A 738 -21.19 -29.17 54.36
N CYS A 739 -20.48 -29.82 53.44
CA CYS A 739 -20.45 -29.39 52.03
C CYS A 739 -21.81 -29.44 51.31
N SER A 740 -22.70 -30.36 51.72
CA SER A 740 -23.99 -30.59 51.03
C SER A 740 -25.05 -29.53 51.31
N ASP A 741 -25.05 -28.95 52.51
CA ASP A 741 -26.16 -28.10 52.99
C ASP A 741 -25.70 -26.88 53.79
N ASN A 742 -24.39 -26.67 53.94
CA ASN A 742 -23.79 -25.63 54.79
C ASN A 742 -24.27 -25.65 56.25
N SER A 743 -24.77 -26.79 56.74
CA SER A 743 -25.15 -26.95 58.14
C SER A 743 -23.97 -27.37 59.02
N ARG A 744 -24.21 -27.45 60.34
CA ARG A 744 -23.34 -28.18 61.29
C ARG A 744 -21.87 -27.71 61.27
N PRO A 745 -21.60 -26.45 61.65
CA PRO A 745 -20.24 -25.94 61.70
C PRO A 745 -19.41 -26.74 62.69
N THR A 746 -18.17 -27.07 62.31
CA THR A 746 -17.17 -27.69 63.19
C THR A 746 -15.84 -26.96 63.07
N LYS A 747 -14.99 -27.03 64.10
CA LYS A 747 -13.65 -26.41 64.05
C LYS A 747 -12.84 -27.02 62.92
N VAL A 748 -12.20 -26.18 62.10
CA VAL A 748 -11.28 -26.65 61.06
C VAL A 748 -10.03 -27.26 61.69
N PRO A 749 -9.61 -28.47 61.29
CA PRO A 749 -8.39 -29.10 61.80
C PRO A 749 -7.12 -28.34 61.37
N ASP A 750 -6.10 -28.37 62.22
CA ASP A 750 -4.83 -27.65 61.97
C ASP A 750 -4.10 -28.12 60.70
N ALA A 751 -4.40 -29.34 60.21
CA ALA A 751 -3.86 -29.88 58.95
C ALA A 751 -4.43 -29.21 57.68
N VAL A 752 -5.55 -28.50 57.81
CA VAL A 752 -6.21 -27.76 56.72
C VAL A 752 -5.75 -26.32 56.77
N THR A 753 -4.82 -25.95 55.89
CA THR A 753 -4.08 -24.69 55.99
C THR A 753 -4.32 -23.73 54.83
N GLY A 754 -4.94 -24.16 53.73
CA GLY A 754 -5.04 -23.39 52.47
C GLY A 754 -3.69 -23.18 51.75
N ARG A 755 -2.55 -23.38 52.43
CA ARG A 755 -1.19 -23.16 51.90
C ARG A 755 -0.72 -24.25 50.95
N ASN A 756 -1.34 -25.43 51.04
CA ASN A 756 -1.01 -26.59 50.22
C ASN A 756 -1.98 -26.78 49.06
N LEU A 757 -2.72 -25.73 48.68
CA LEU A 757 -3.52 -25.77 47.45
C LEU A 757 -2.58 -25.91 46.23
N PRO A 758 -3.08 -26.48 45.12
CA PRO A 758 -2.39 -26.45 43.84
C PRO A 758 -1.95 -25.03 43.47
N ARG A 759 -0.74 -24.91 42.88
CA ARG A 759 -0.14 -23.62 42.52
C ARG A 759 -1.05 -22.69 41.69
N PRO A 760 -1.84 -23.19 40.71
CA PRO A 760 -2.76 -22.34 39.94
C PRO A 760 -3.82 -21.65 40.81
N LEU A 761 -4.35 -22.35 41.81
CA LEU A 761 -5.33 -21.79 42.75
C LEU A 761 -4.69 -20.77 43.70
N LEU A 762 -3.45 -21.03 44.16
CA LEU A 762 -2.69 -20.06 44.96
C LEU A 762 -2.38 -18.79 44.17
N LEU A 763 -2.05 -18.93 42.87
CA LEU A 763 -1.83 -17.81 41.97
C LEU A 763 -3.10 -16.95 41.84
N GLY A 764 -4.25 -17.58 41.61
CA GLY A 764 -5.54 -16.88 41.53
C GLY A 764 -5.86 -16.08 42.79
N LEU A 765 -5.76 -16.73 43.96
CA LEU A 765 -5.94 -16.08 45.27
C LEU A 765 -4.98 -14.90 45.46
N TYR A 766 -3.72 -15.06 45.05
CA TYR A 766 -2.69 -14.01 45.16
C TYR A 766 -2.99 -12.81 44.27
N ALA A 767 -3.30 -13.04 42.99
CA ALA A 767 -3.30 -12.02 41.95
C ALA A 767 -4.67 -11.38 41.64
N ASP A 768 -5.79 -11.93 42.15
CA ASP A 768 -7.13 -11.45 41.83
C ASP A 768 -8.10 -11.60 43.01
N ALA A 769 -8.77 -10.50 43.39
CA ALA A 769 -9.71 -10.46 44.52
C ALA A 769 -11.01 -11.25 44.27
N SER A 770 -11.30 -11.62 43.01
CA SER A 770 -12.47 -12.43 42.63
C SER A 770 -12.36 -13.91 43.01
N TYR A 771 -11.19 -14.34 43.50
CA TYR A 771 -10.92 -15.67 44.02
C TYR A 771 -11.07 -15.64 45.53
N SER A 772 -11.96 -16.47 46.10
CA SER A 772 -12.11 -16.60 47.55
C SER A 772 -11.91 -18.04 48.02
N TYR A 773 -11.29 -18.20 49.18
CA TYR A 773 -11.00 -19.51 49.75
C TYR A 773 -12.15 -19.97 50.65
N ARG A 774 -12.52 -21.25 50.54
CA ARG A 774 -13.59 -21.86 51.32
C ARG A 774 -13.22 -23.28 51.76
N VAL A 775 -13.73 -23.67 52.92
CA VAL A 775 -13.57 -25.03 53.44
C VAL A 775 -14.91 -25.58 53.90
N CYS A 776 -15.16 -26.86 53.62
CA CYS A 776 -16.32 -27.59 54.10
C CYS A 776 -15.94 -29.05 54.41
N TRP A 777 -16.77 -29.78 55.15
CA TRP A 777 -16.52 -31.19 55.48
C TRP A 777 -17.57 -32.14 54.87
N THR A 778 -17.17 -33.39 54.61
CA THR A 778 -18.01 -34.45 54.02
C THR A 778 -17.63 -35.85 54.54
N ASN A 779 -18.37 -36.87 54.09
CA ASN A 779 -18.17 -38.30 54.37
C ASN A 779 -17.92 -38.65 55.86
N PRO A 780 -18.74 -38.14 56.79
CA PRO A 780 -18.59 -38.47 58.20
C PRO A 780 -18.84 -39.96 58.41
N ARG A 781 -17.87 -40.66 59.00
CA ARG A 781 -17.96 -42.12 59.23
C ARG A 781 -17.20 -42.55 60.47
N TRP A 782 -17.55 -43.73 60.98
CA TRP A 782 -16.83 -44.39 62.06
C TRP A 782 -15.87 -45.43 61.49
N SER A 783 -14.68 -45.55 62.08
CA SER A 783 -13.83 -46.73 61.86
C SER A 783 -14.41 -47.95 62.56
N ALA A 784 -13.85 -49.13 62.28
CA ALA A 784 -14.02 -50.28 63.16
C ALA A 784 -13.65 -49.88 64.60
N ALA A 785 -14.48 -50.29 65.56
CA ALA A 785 -14.21 -50.08 66.97
C ALA A 785 -13.04 -50.98 67.43
N PHE A 786 -12.22 -50.48 68.33
CA PHE A 786 -11.06 -51.17 68.88
C PHE A 786 -11.01 -50.97 70.40
N ASN A 787 -10.41 -51.94 71.10
CA ASN A 787 -10.31 -51.90 72.55
C ASN A 787 -8.90 -51.51 72.98
N GLU A 788 -8.81 -50.73 74.04
CA GLU A 788 -7.57 -50.43 74.74
C GLU A 788 -7.73 -50.76 76.21
N LYS A 789 -6.64 -51.25 76.80
CA LYS A 789 -6.59 -51.59 78.23
C LYS A 789 -5.43 -50.87 78.90
N ARG A 790 -5.67 -50.41 80.13
CA ARG A 790 -4.67 -49.85 81.03
C ARG A 790 -4.77 -50.58 82.37
N ARG A 791 -3.63 -50.98 82.94
CA ARG A 791 -3.60 -51.55 84.29
C ARG A 791 -3.33 -50.49 85.35
N GLU A 792 -4.04 -50.57 86.46
CA GLU A 792 -3.77 -49.79 87.67
C GLU A 792 -3.57 -50.74 88.86
N PHE A 793 -2.58 -50.41 89.70
CA PHE A 793 -2.33 -51.15 90.93
C PHE A 793 -3.01 -50.41 92.07
N ILE A 794 -4.09 -50.98 92.61
CA ILE A 794 -4.74 -50.40 93.78
C ILE A 794 -3.96 -50.88 95.01
N GLY A 795 -3.33 -49.94 95.71
CA GLY A 795 -2.54 -50.21 96.91
C GLY A 795 -3.37 -50.93 97.97
N GLY A 796 -2.92 -52.12 98.37
CA GLY A 796 -3.55 -52.89 99.43
C GLY A 796 -3.26 -52.27 100.80
N GLY A 797 -4.18 -51.47 101.33
CA GLY A 797 -4.20 -51.13 102.74
C GLY A 797 -4.64 -52.33 103.60
N ASN A 798 -4.05 -52.48 104.78
CA ASN A 798 -4.41 -53.48 105.81
C ASN A 798 -4.22 -54.96 105.42
N GLY A 799 -3.08 -55.32 104.81
CA GLY A 799 -2.66 -56.73 104.68
C GLY A 799 -3.29 -57.52 103.53
N HIS A 800 -3.92 -56.85 102.56
CA HIS A 800 -4.38 -57.47 101.33
C HIS A 800 -3.33 -57.37 100.19
N PRO A 801 -3.15 -58.40 99.36
CA PRO A 801 -2.28 -58.32 98.19
C PRO A 801 -2.80 -57.25 97.20
N PRO A 802 -1.90 -56.53 96.48
CA PRO A 802 -2.31 -55.52 95.53
C PRO A 802 -3.23 -56.13 94.47
N ALA A 803 -4.43 -55.56 94.33
CA ALA A 803 -5.35 -55.96 93.28
C ALA A 803 -4.99 -55.21 91.99
N ILE A 804 -4.88 -55.95 90.89
CA ILE A 804 -4.77 -55.36 89.56
C ILE A 804 -6.19 -55.09 89.08
N VAL A 805 -6.48 -53.84 88.75
CA VAL A 805 -7.70 -53.48 88.02
C VAL A 805 -7.28 -53.11 86.60
N TRP A 806 -7.91 -53.77 85.63
CA TRP A 806 -7.79 -53.47 84.22
C TRP A 806 -8.91 -52.51 83.83
N HIS A 807 -8.53 -51.27 83.51
CA HIS A 807 -9.41 -50.28 82.93
C HIS A 807 -9.45 -50.53 81.43
N HIS A 808 -10.54 -51.11 80.96
CA HIS A 808 -10.80 -51.33 79.54
C HIS A 808 -11.58 -50.16 78.98
N SER A 809 -11.32 -49.85 77.71
CA SER A 809 -11.99 -48.79 76.99
C SER A 809 -12.18 -49.16 75.54
N ARG A 810 -13.40 -49.03 75.04
CA ARG A 810 -13.71 -49.22 73.62
C ARG A 810 -13.71 -47.87 72.94
N HIS A 811 -12.94 -47.77 71.86
CA HIS A 811 -12.81 -46.56 71.07
C HIS A 811 -13.25 -46.82 69.63
N SER A 812 -13.63 -45.77 68.93
CA SER A 812 -13.67 -45.77 67.47
C SER A 812 -13.14 -44.42 66.98
N TYR A 813 -12.55 -44.40 65.78
CA TYR A 813 -12.18 -43.16 65.14
C TYR A 813 -13.40 -42.57 64.43
N LEU A 814 -13.78 -41.36 64.81
CA LEU A 814 -14.65 -40.53 64.00
C LEU A 814 -13.80 -39.90 62.89
N ILE A 815 -14.18 -40.12 61.63
CA ILE A 815 -13.44 -39.69 60.44
C ILE A 815 -14.33 -38.75 59.63
N ALA A 816 -13.75 -37.66 59.13
CA ALA A 816 -14.38 -36.81 58.11
C ALA A 816 -13.36 -36.25 57.13
N ASP A 817 -13.80 -35.97 55.92
CA ASP A 817 -12.98 -35.40 54.85
C ASP A 817 -13.25 -33.90 54.77
N PHE A 818 -12.22 -33.07 54.96
CA PHE A 818 -12.29 -31.61 54.81
C PHE A 818 -11.85 -31.24 53.39
N GLN A 819 -12.74 -30.62 52.64
CA GLN A 819 -12.50 -30.18 51.27
C GLN A 819 -12.17 -28.68 51.24
N GLU A 820 -11.00 -28.36 50.69
CA GLU A 820 -10.48 -27.01 50.44
C GLU A 820 -10.85 -26.61 49.01
N TRP A 821 -11.75 -25.63 48.91
CA TRP A 821 -12.30 -25.12 47.66
C TRP A 821 -11.90 -23.67 47.42
N VAL A 822 -11.84 -23.27 46.15
CA VAL A 822 -11.71 -21.88 45.74
C VAL A 822 -12.92 -21.50 44.90
N ASP A 823 -13.66 -20.49 45.35
CA ASP A 823 -14.77 -19.90 44.62
C ASP A 823 -14.20 -18.82 43.69
N VAL A 824 -14.45 -18.95 42.38
CA VAL A 824 -14.04 -17.99 41.34
C VAL A 824 -15.30 -17.33 40.77
N THR A 825 -15.38 -16.01 40.92
CA THR A 825 -16.56 -15.25 40.48
C THR A 825 -16.83 -15.48 38.99
N GLY A 826 -18.01 -16.00 38.66
CA GLY A 826 -18.42 -16.31 37.28
C GLY A 826 -17.93 -17.64 36.70
N GLN A 827 -17.03 -18.37 37.38
CA GLN A 827 -16.55 -19.70 36.95
C GLN A 827 -16.95 -20.83 37.90
N GLY A 828 -17.45 -20.50 39.09
CA GLY A 828 -17.92 -21.47 40.07
C GLY A 828 -16.83 -21.91 41.03
N ARG A 829 -16.95 -23.13 41.56
CA ARG A 829 -16.12 -23.61 42.66
C ARG A 829 -15.18 -24.72 42.21
N VAL A 830 -13.89 -24.57 42.51
CA VAL A 830 -12.82 -25.53 42.13
C VAL A 830 -12.27 -26.24 43.37
N LEU A 831 -12.30 -27.58 43.36
CA LEU A 831 -11.76 -28.38 44.46
C LEU A 831 -10.24 -28.44 44.32
N GLY A 832 -9.52 -27.86 45.28
CA GLY A 832 -8.06 -27.91 45.26
C GLY A 832 -7.49 -29.12 45.99
N ARG A 833 -8.05 -29.42 47.17
CA ARG A 833 -7.49 -30.44 48.08
C ARG A 833 -8.57 -31.00 49.01
N ALA A 834 -8.44 -32.27 49.36
CA ALA A 834 -9.22 -32.89 50.43
C ALA A 834 -8.28 -33.50 51.47
N THR A 835 -8.56 -33.24 52.75
CA THR A 835 -7.78 -33.70 53.90
C THR A 835 -8.67 -34.57 54.77
N THR A 836 -8.34 -35.85 54.92
CA THR A 836 -9.03 -36.75 55.84
C THR A 836 -8.43 -36.59 57.23
N THR A 837 -9.32 -36.34 58.20
CA THR A 837 -8.92 -36.23 59.61
C THR A 837 -9.76 -37.14 60.47
N LYS A 838 -9.17 -37.56 61.58
CA LYS A 838 -9.82 -38.45 62.54
C LYS A 838 -9.65 -37.98 63.98
N ARG A 839 -10.60 -38.39 64.82
CA ARG A 839 -10.53 -38.23 66.27
C ARG A 839 -10.89 -39.55 66.92
N LYS A 840 -10.06 -39.99 67.86
CA LYS A 840 -10.39 -41.10 68.74
C LYS A 840 -11.49 -40.69 69.70
N VAL A 841 -12.60 -41.44 69.72
CA VAL A 841 -13.74 -41.20 70.60
C VAL A 841 -13.92 -42.41 71.49
N LEU A 842 -13.96 -42.18 72.80
CA LEU A 842 -14.32 -43.18 73.79
C LEU A 842 -15.82 -43.49 73.63
N LEU A 843 -16.14 -44.76 73.35
CA LEU A 843 -17.51 -45.25 73.23
C LEU A 843 -18.05 -45.71 74.59
N CYS A 844 -17.23 -46.44 75.34
CA CYS A 844 -17.51 -46.89 76.70
C CYS A 844 -16.18 -47.25 77.40
N SER A 845 -16.22 -47.31 78.73
CA SER A 845 -15.13 -47.82 79.56
C SER A 845 -15.70 -48.72 80.66
N TRP A 846 -14.99 -49.78 81.00
CA TRP A 846 -15.36 -50.69 82.08
C TRP A 846 -14.12 -51.17 82.81
N ASP A 847 -14.30 -51.49 84.09
CA ASP A 847 -13.23 -51.98 84.94
C ASP A 847 -13.39 -53.48 85.14
N SER A 848 -12.29 -54.20 85.01
CA SER A 848 -12.24 -55.65 85.16
C SER A 848 -11.13 -56.07 86.12
N ARG A 849 -11.33 -57.20 86.79
CA ARG A 849 -10.23 -57.93 87.43
C ARG A 849 -9.56 -58.93 86.48
N ASP A 850 -10.15 -59.17 85.30
CA ASP A 850 -9.61 -60.03 84.24
C ASP A 850 -9.00 -59.19 83.11
N GLU A 851 -7.86 -59.63 82.60
CA GLU A 851 -7.16 -59.00 81.48
C GLU A 851 -7.91 -59.17 80.15
N PHE A 852 -8.77 -60.19 80.04
CA PHE A 852 -9.43 -60.60 78.80
C PHE A 852 -10.96 -60.55 78.88
N GLU A 853 -11.53 -59.77 79.80
CA GLU A 853 -13.00 -59.64 79.90
C GLU A 853 -13.58 -59.14 78.56
N PRO A 854 -14.63 -59.81 78.03
CA PRO A 854 -15.27 -59.40 76.79
C PRO A 854 -15.89 -58.00 76.93
N VAL A 855 -16.07 -57.34 75.78
CA VAL A 855 -16.75 -56.05 75.73
C VAL A 855 -18.19 -56.22 76.27
N PRO A 856 -18.63 -55.40 77.24
CA PRO A 856 -20.00 -55.40 77.74
C PRO A 856 -21.02 -55.28 76.60
N ASP A 857 -22.15 -56.01 76.70
CA ASP A 857 -23.18 -56.02 75.65
C ASP A 857 -23.82 -54.64 75.42
N ASP A 858 -23.78 -53.75 76.42
CA ASP A 858 -24.27 -52.37 76.37
C ASP A 858 -23.28 -51.38 75.75
N CYS A 859 -22.03 -51.79 75.46
CA CYS A 859 -21.06 -50.96 74.78
C CYS A 859 -21.37 -50.81 73.27
N PRO A 860 -21.69 -49.60 72.77
CA PRO A 860 -22.11 -49.43 71.40
C PRO A 860 -20.96 -49.68 70.41
N ALA A 861 -21.30 -50.18 69.22
CA ALA A 861 -20.33 -50.43 68.15
C ALA A 861 -19.79 -49.14 67.50
N ASN A 862 -20.48 -48.02 67.68
CA ASN A 862 -20.07 -46.69 67.23
C ASN A 862 -20.71 -45.59 68.12
N GLY A 863 -20.30 -44.34 67.96
CA GLY A 863 -20.82 -43.23 68.77
C GLY A 863 -22.13 -42.61 68.26
N GLY A 864 -22.95 -43.34 67.50
CA GLY A 864 -24.20 -42.84 66.90
C GLY A 864 -24.00 -42.17 65.54
N ASN A 865 -24.84 -41.18 65.21
CA ASN A 865 -24.77 -40.48 63.91
C ASN A 865 -23.44 -39.71 63.77
N ALA A 866 -22.59 -40.17 62.85
CA ALA A 866 -21.26 -39.60 62.65
C ALA A 866 -21.30 -38.11 62.31
N ALA A 867 -22.28 -37.66 61.52
CA ALA A 867 -22.40 -36.26 61.10
C ALA A 867 -22.75 -35.32 62.28
N ASP A 868 -23.53 -35.78 63.26
CA ASP A 868 -23.83 -35.01 64.47
C ASP A 868 -22.58 -34.92 65.37
N LYS A 869 -21.79 -35.99 65.41
CA LYS A 869 -20.56 -36.05 66.20
C LYS A 869 -19.44 -35.20 65.60
N VAL A 870 -19.34 -35.09 64.28
CA VAL A 870 -18.39 -34.16 63.63
C VAL A 870 -18.70 -32.71 64.01
N ALA A 871 -19.97 -32.34 64.10
CA ALA A 871 -20.40 -30.99 64.46
C ALA A 871 -20.06 -30.61 65.92
N THR A 872 -20.02 -31.60 66.82
CA THR A 872 -19.86 -31.39 68.27
C THR A 872 -18.44 -31.67 68.76
N LEU A 873 -17.64 -32.42 68.00
CA LEU A 873 -16.28 -32.80 68.34
C LEU A 873 -15.29 -32.22 67.34
N SER A 874 -14.29 -31.49 67.82
CA SER A 874 -13.16 -31.05 66.99
C SER A 874 -12.31 -32.25 66.55
N LEU A 875 -12.22 -32.48 65.24
CA LEU A 875 -11.34 -33.48 64.65
C LEU A 875 -9.89 -32.94 64.65
N GLY A 876 -8.90 -33.77 65.01
CA GLY A 876 -7.55 -33.25 65.31
C GLY A 876 -6.38 -34.07 64.77
N THR A 877 -6.59 -35.32 64.34
CA THR A 877 -5.49 -36.17 63.86
C THR A 877 -5.52 -36.25 62.34
N PHE A 878 -4.42 -35.87 61.68
CA PHE A 878 -4.24 -36.06 60.25
C PHE A 878 -4.21 -37.55 59.89
N GLU A 879 -4.87 -37.95 58.81
CA GLU A 879 -4.83 -39.32 58.29
C GLU A 879 -4.24 -39.39 56.88
N SER A 880 -4.78 -38.62 55.94
CA SER A 880 -4.32 -38.60 54.55
C SER A 880 -4.77 -37.34 53.82
N THR A 881 -4.20 -37.10 52.64
CA THR A 881 -4.62 -36.03 51.72
C THR A 881 -4.70 -36.50 50.29
N THR A 882 -5.67 -35.98 49.56
CA THR A 882 -5.78 -36.07 48.10
C THR A 882 -5.79 -34.67 47.50
N SER A 883 -4.95 -34.43 46.50
CA SER A 883 -4.89 -33.16 45.77
C SER A 883 -4.63 -33.42 44.30
N THR A 884 -5.28 -32.67 43.42
CA THR A 884 -4.99 -32.68 41.98
C THR A 884 -4.01 -31.56 41.68
N ALA A 885 -2.78 -31.89 41.29
CA ALA A 885 -1.75 -30.88 40.98
C ALA A 885 -2.17 -29.90 39.86
N THR A 886 -3.19 -30.26 39.08
CA THR A 886 -3.73 -29.52 37.95
C THR A 886 -5.02 -28.75 38.25
N ALA A 887 -5.56 -28.80 39.47
CA ALA A 887 -6.76 -28.01 39.80
C ALA A 887 -6.45 -26.51 39.73
N GLY A 888 -7.36 -25.75 39.12
CA GLY A 888 -7.23 -24.31 38.94
C GLY A 888 -6.48 -23.87 37.68
N ILE A 889 -5.99 -24.79 36.84
CA ILE A 889 -5.18 -24.42 35.66
C ILE A 889 -5.97 -23.54 34.69
N GLU A 890 -7.22 -23.89 34.39
CA GLU A 890 -8.04 -23.14 33.42
C GLU A 890 -8.43 -21.75 33.97
N GLU A 891 -8.69 -21.67 35.26
CA GLU A 891 -8.98 -20.43 35.99
C GLU A 891 -7.74 -19.51 35.99
N ALA A 892 -6.57 -20.06 36.32
CA ALA A 892 -5.30 -19.35 36.29
C ALA A 892 -4.92 -18.88 34.88
N ARG A 893 -5.16 -19.71 33.84
CA ARG A 893 -4.98 -19.31 32.43
C ARG A 893 -5.90 -18.17 32.07
N ALA A 894 -7.19 -18.26 32.39
CA ALA A 894 -8.15 -17.19 32.12
C ALA A 894 -7.80 -15.89 32.86
N LEU A 895 -7.23 -15.96 34.07
CA LEU A 895 -6.68 -14.82 34.78
C LEU A 895 -5.48 -14.21 34.03
N LEU A 896 -4.51 -15.02 33.65
CA LEU A 896 -3.32 -14.58 32.92
C LEU A 896 -3.67 -13.97 31.56
N ASP A 897 -4.61 -14.57 30.82
CA ASP A 897 -5.08 -14.08 29.52
C ASP A 897 -5.76 -12.71 29.64
N ARG A 898 -6.58 -12.50 30.68
CA ARG A 898 -7.14 -11.16 30.98
C ARG A 898 -6.04 -10.14 31.28
N ARG A 899 -5.00 -10.52 32.04
CA ARG A 899 -3.88 -9.63 32.37
C ARG A 899 -3.00 -9.34 31.15
N ARG A 900 -2.73 -10.33 30.30
CA ARG A 900 -2.03 -10.17 29.00
C ARG A 900 -2.82 -9.25 28.06
N ALA A 901 -4.14 -9.40 27.97
CA ALA A 901 -4.97 -8.51 27.16
C ALA A 901 -4.93 -7.06 27.68
N ALA A 902 -4.96 -6.87 29.01
CA ALA A 902 -4.81 -5.56 29.63
C ALA A 902 -3.41 -4.96 29.37
N TYR A 903 -2.36 -5.78 29.44
CA TYR A 903 -0.99 -5.40 29.12
C TYR A 903 -0.86 -4.91 27.69
N TYR A 904 -1.30 -5.68 26.70
CA TYR A 904 -1.21 -5.27 25.30
C TYR A 904 -2.05 -4.02 25.01
N THR A 905 -3.21 -3.88 25.65
CA THR A 905 -4.02 -2.65 25.57
C THR A 905 -3.29 -1.45 26.16
N LEU A 906 -2.56 -1.63 27.27
CA LEU A 906 -1.72 -0.59 27.87
C LEU A 906 -0.59 -0.18 26.91
N VAL A 907 0.15 -1.14 26.34
CA VAL A 907 1.22 -0.87 25.37
C VAL A 907 0.67 -0.10 24.16
N ALA A 908 -0.42 -0.58 23.55
CA ALA A 908 -1.06 0.08 22.42
C ALA A 908 -1.49 1.53 22.75
N ASN A 909 -2.03 1.76 23.96
CA ASN A 909 -2.40 3.10 24.39
C ASN A 909 -1.18 4.00 24.58
N ARG A 910 -0.08 3.49 25.13
CA ARG A 910 1.17 4.23 25.31
C ARG A 910 1.83 4.56 23.96
N LEU A 911 1.74 3.67 22.99
CA LEU A 911 2.15 3.93 21.61
C LEU A 911 1.30 5.05 20.99
N ARG A 912 -0.03 4.95 21.11
CA ARG A 912 -0.97 5.97 20.62
C ARG A 912 -0.73 7.36 21.20
N THR A 913 -0.40 7.45 22.49
CA THR A 913 -0.12 8.73 23.17
C THR A 913 1.35 9.13 23.12
N ASN A 914 2.17 8.40 22.37
CA ASN A 914 3.60 8.65 22.22
C ASN A 914 4.38 8.69 23.55
N ALA A 915 3.93 7.90 24.52
CA ALA A 915 4.44 7.88 25.89
C ALA A 915 5.63 6.93 26.11
N LEU A 916 6.05 6.18 25.09
CA LEU A 916 7.21 5.26 25.15
C LEU A 916 8.43 5.91 24.47
N PRO A 917 9.50 6.27 25.20
CA PRO A 917 10.70 6.87 24.61
C PRO A 917 11.40 5.96 23.60
N SER A 918 11.43 4.65 23.86
CA SER A 918 12.02 3.65 22.97
C SER A 918 11.28 3.54 21.63
N ALA A 919 9.94 3.59 21.64
CA ALA A 919 9.14 3.63 20.43
C ALA A 919 9.38 4.92 19.63
N ARG A 920 9.47 6.08 20.29
CA ARG A 920 9.82 7.36 19.63
C ARG A 920 11.17 7.31 18.93
N ALA A 921 12.17 6.71 19.58
CA ALA A 921 13.49 6.56 18.98
C ALA A 921 13.44 5.66 17.73
N LEU A 922 12.69 4.55 17.80
CA LEU A 922 12.47 3.66 16.66
C LEU A 922 11.74 4.37 15.50
N ASP A 923 10.70 5.15 15.80
CA ASP A 923 9.97 5.96 14.82
C ASP A 923 10.88 6.99 14.14
N SER A 924 11.72 7.68 14.91
CA SER A 924 12.70 8.63 14.37
C SER A 924 13.78 7.93 13.52
N SER A 925 14.16 6.69 13.86
CA SER A 925 15.05 5.88 13.02
C SER A 925 14.38 5.49 11.69
N MET A 926 13.10 5.16 11.70
CA MET A 926 12.35 4.90 10.46
C MET A 926 12.19 6.14 9.60
N ARG A 927 11.90 7.30 10.19
CA ARG A 927 11.88 8.59 9.47
C ARG A 927 13.23 8.90 8.81
N ARG A 928 14.34 8.58 9.49
CA ARG A 928 15.69 8.68 8.91
C ARG A 928 15.86 7.78 7.69
N LEU A 929 15.50 6.50 7.81
CA LEU A 929 15.54 5.56 6.68
C LEU A 929 14.72 6.07 5.48
N GLN A 930 13.49 6.53 5.72
CA GLN A 930 12.61 7.09 4.69
C GLN A 930 13.22 8.34 4.03
N ALA A 931 13.70 9.29 4.83
CA ALA A 931 14.26 10.55 4.32
C ALA A 931 15.54 10.34 3.49
N TYR A 932 16.48 9.52 3.97
CA TYR A 932 17.69 9.22 3.21
C TYR A 932 17.40 8.40 1.96
N THR A 933 16.40 7.52 1.97
CA THR A 933 15.99 6.79 0.76
C THR A 933 15.36 7.71 -0.26
N ALA A 934 14.49 8.63 0.17
CA ALA A 934 13.86 9.60 -0.72
C ALA A 934 14.90 10.49 -1.44
N VAL A 935 16.01 10.82 -0.79
CA VAL A 935 17.08 11.64 -1.39
C VAL A 935 18.05 10.80 -2.23
N GLY A 936 18.52 9.65 -1.72
CA GLY A 936 19.58 8.88 -2.39
C GLY A 936 19.09 7.82 -3.38
N PHE A 937 17.91 7.24 -3.16
CA PHE A 937 17.32 6.17 -3.98
C PHE A 937 15.93 6.53 -4.53
N PRO A 938 15.68 7.75 -5.06
CA PRO A 938 14.36 8.16 -5.50
C PRO A 938 13.79 7.33 -6.66
N ARG A 939 14.61 6.97 -7.67
CA ARG A 939 14.15 6.13 -8.80
C ARG A 939 13.91 4.70 -8.37
N ALA A 940 14.74 4.17 -7.49
CA ALA A 940 14.47 2.89 -6.86
C ALA A 940 13.17 2.95 -6.05
N LEU A 941 12.91 4.01 -5.28
CA LEU A 941 11.66 4.16 -4.54
C LEU A 941 10.41 4.22 -5.45
N GLU A 942 10.52 4.83 -6.64
CA GLU A 942 9.47 4.84 -7.69
C GLU A 942 9.28 3.46 -8.34
N ASN A 943 10.37 2.74 -8.61
CA ASN A 943 10.33 1.53 -9.44
C ASN A 943 10.33 0.21 -8.65
N ASP A 944 10.72 0.25 -7.37
CA ASP A 944 10.85 -0.88 -6.47
C ASP A 944 9.85 -0.80 -5.32
N GLU A 945 8.65 -1.36 -5.54
CA GLU A 945 7.66 -1.31 -4.45
C GLU A 945 8.01 -2.22 -3.28
N MET A 946 8.95 -3.17 -3.40
CA MET A 946 9.41 -3.91 -2.21
C MET A 946 10.19 -2.98 -1.29
N LEU A 947 11.12 -2.20 -1.84
CA LEU A 947 11.81 -1.13 -1.11
C LEU A 947 10.78 -0.15 -0.49
N ARG A 948 9.78 0.26 -1.27
CA ARG A 948 8.71 1.15 -0.79
C ARG A 948 7.85 0.52 0.30
N ALA A 949 7.44 -0.73 0.15
CA ALA A 949 6.59 -1.46 1.10
C ALA A 949 7.32 -1.70 2.42
N LEU A 950 8.62 -2.01 2.37
CA LEU A 950 9.46 -2.18 3.56
C LEU A 950 9.64 -0.87 4.35
N LEU A 951 9.59 0.27 3.66
CA LEU A 951 9.78 1.60 4.27
C LEU A 951 8.47 2.29 4.67
N HIS A 952 7.42 2.16 3.87
CA HIS A 952 6.16 2.92 4.00
C HIS A 952 4.90 2.04 4.13
N GLY A 953 5.00 0.74 3.85
CA GLY A 953 3.88 -0.18 3.80
C GLY A 953 3.43 -0.72 5.16
N GLY A 954 2.27 -1.37 5.18
CA GLY A 954 1.70 -2.01 6.37
C GLY A 954 2.53 -3.18 6.91
N HIS A 955 3.35 -3.80 6.07
CA HIS A 955 4.33 -4.83 6.42
C HIS A 955 5.77 -4.31 6.40
N GLY A 956 5.93 -3.00 6.56
CA GLY A 956 7.24 -2.37 6.68
C GLY A 956 8.00 -2.77 7.95
N LEU A 957 9.19 -2.22 8.10
CA LEU A 957 9.93 -2.31 9.36
C LEU A 957 9.06 -1.78 10.52
N PRO A 958 8.97 -2.49 11.66
CA PRO A 958 8.07 -2.12 12.74
C PRO A 958 8.24 -0.68 13.24
N ASN A 959 7.18 0.11 13.20
CA ASN A 959 7.12 1.50 13.69
C ASN A 959 5.69 1.92 14.04
N ASN A 960 5.52 3.11 14.61
CA ASN A 960 4.25 3.69 14.99
C ASN A 960 4.03 5.09 14.38
N LEU A 961 4.55 5.32 13.17
CA LEU A 961 4.37 6.58 12.47
C LEU A 961 2.88 6.83 12.18
N SER A 962 2.45 8.09 12.16
CA SER A 962 1.04 8.48 12.04
C SER A 962 0.37 7.99 10.75
N ALA A 963 1.14 7.81 9.67
CA ALA A 963 0.67 7.24 8.41
C ALA A 963 0.42 5.72 8.51
N THR A 964 1.13 5.01 9.39
CA THR A 964 1.12 3.55 9.53
C THR A 964 1.41 3.16 10.98
N PRO A 965 0.43 3.23 11.90
CA PRO A 965 0.62 2.90 13.32
C PRO A 965 0.70 1.38 13.54
N LEU A 966 1.68 0.74 12.89
CA LEU A 966 1.85 -0.70 12.79
C LEU A 966 2.03 -1.35 14.17
N LEU A 967 2.92 -0.80 15.00
CA LEU A 967 3.14 -1.30 16.36
C LEU A 967 1.86 -1.25 17.19
N GLN A 968 1.13 -0.12 17.17
CA GLN A 968 -0.13 -0.01 17.90
C GLN A 968 -1.14 -1.06 17.44
N ALA A 969 -1.29 -1.26 16.12
CA ALA A 969 -2.22 -2.24 15.56
C ALA A 969 -1.87 -3.67 15.97
N VAL A 970 -0.59 -4.05 15.94
CA VAL A 970 -0.10 -5.37 16.37
C VAL A 970 -0.45 -5.64 17.84
N PHE A 971 -0.24 -4.66 18.72
CA PHE A 971 -0.57 -4.81 20.15
C PHE A 971 -2.08 -4.82 20.41
N LEU A 972 -2.89 -4.10 19.64
CA LEU A 972 -4.35 -4.20 19.73
C LEU A 972 -4.85 -5.60 19.33
N GLN A 973 -4.33 -6.14 18.22
CA GLN A 973 -4.67 -7.50 17.79
C GLN A 973 -4.22 -8.54 18.81
N ALA A 974 -3.03 -8.36 19.40
CA ALA A 974 -2.55 -9.23 20.47
C ALA A 974 -3.47 -9.23 21.69
N ALA A 975 -4.06 -8.08 22.02
CA ALA A 975 -5.05 -7.98 23.09
C ALA A 975 -6.33 -8.75 22.77
N GLU A 976 -6.81 -8.72 21.53
CA GLU A 976 -7.96 -9.50 21.07
C GLU A 976 -7.65 -11.01 21.10
N ASN A 977 -6.48 -11.41 20.64
CA ASN A 977 -6.03 -12.79 20.66
C ASN A 977 -5.95 -13.33 22.09
N ALA A 978 -5.40 -12.55 23.02
CA ALA A 978 -5.38 -12.90 24.44
C ALA A 978 -6.80 -13.04 25.02
N ARG A 979 -7.74 -12.14 24.68
CA ARG A 979 -9.16 -12.27 25.11
C ARG A 979 -9.82 -13.53 24.54
N ALA A 980 -9.44 -13.93 23.33
CA ALA A 980 -9.89 -15.16 22.67
C ALA A 980 -9.14 -16.42 23.17
N ARG A 981 -8.29 -16.32 24.19
CA ARG A 981 -7.45 -17.41 24.72
C ARG A 981 -6.48 -18.00 23.70
N LYS A 982 -6.02 -17.16 22.76
CA LYS A 982 -4.95 -17.45 21.81
C LYS A 982 -3.65 -16.81 22.30
N SER A 983 -2.51 -17.31 21.83
CA SER A 983 -1.23 -16.61 22.05
C SER A 983 -1.27 -15.24 21.36
N GLY A 984 -0.72 -14.21 22.01
CA GLY A 984 -0.72 -12.85 21.46
C GLY A 984 -0.02 -12.74 20.09
N GLY A 985 0.94 -13.62 19.79
CA GLY A 985 1.66 -13.66 18.51
C GLY A 985 0.99 -14.52 17.41
N VAL A 986 -0.11 -15.21 17.71
CA VAL A 986 -0.86 -16.01 16.72
C VAL A 986 -1.85 -15.11 15.98
N GLU A 987 -2.17 -15.40 14.72
CA GLU A 987 -3.14 -14.62 13.93
C GLU A 987 -2.84 -13.12 13.97
N GLN A 988 -1.57 -12.79 13.71
CA GLN A 988 -1.09 -11.43 13.60
C GLN A 988 -0.95 -11.10 12.13
N PRO A 989 -1.99 -10.59 11.46
CA PRO A 989 -1.98 -10.39 10.01
C PRO A 989 -0.96 -9.33 9.56
N LEU A 990 -0.34 -8.60 10.48
CA LEU A 990 0.69 -7.60 10.23
C LEU A 990 2.13 -8.13 10.51
N LEU A 991 2.25 -9.38 10.94
CA LEU A 991 3.51 -10.10 11.20
C LEU A 991 3.53 -11.40 10.36
N ASP A 992 4.57 -11.63 9.57
CA ASP A 992 4.55 -12.62 8.46
C ASP A 992 4.69 -14.10 8.90
N ALA A 993 4.14 -14.49 10.05
CA ALA A 993 4.26 -15.85 10.61
C ALA A 993 3.11 -16.79 10.13
N PRO A 994 3.37 -17.76 9.22
CA PRO A 994 2.29 -18.40 8.44
C PRO A 994 1.42 -19.41 9.21
N THR A 995 1.86 -19.96 10.34
CA THR A 995 1.22 -21.15 10.94
C THR A 995 1.47 -21.34 12.45
N GLY A 996 1.66 -20.27 13.22
CA GLY A 996 1.55 -20.37 14.70
C GLY A 996 2.85 -20.52 15.51
N SER A 997 4.00 -20.15 14.96
CA SER A 997 5.10 -19.73 15.83
C SER A 997 5.95 -18.67 15.14
N CYS A 998 5.97 -17.47 15.69
CA CYS A 998 7.17 -16.64 15.61
C CYS A 998 8.28 -17.47 16.24
N VAL A 999 9.07 -18.17 15.41
CA VAL A 999 10.14 -19.03 15.90
C VAL A 999 11.17 -18.11 16.57
N PRO A 1000 11.48 -18.31 17.85
CA PRO A 1000 12.53 -17.53 18.51
C PRO A 1000 13.82 -17.67 17.71
N ILE A 1001 14.46 -16.55 17.37
CA ILE A 1001 15.84 -16.57 16.89
C ILE A 1001 16.68 -17.19 18.03
N GLU A 1002 17.57 -18.14 17.71
CA GLU A 1002 18.37 -18.99 18.63
C GLU A 1002 19.21 -18.26 19.71
N ARG A 1003 19.07 -16.95 19.87
CA ARG A 1003 19.73 -16.13 20.91
C ARG A 1003 18.79 -15.31 21.80
N LEU A 1004 17.50 -15.29 21.53
CA LEU A 1004 16.52 -14.70 22.45
C LEU A 1004 15.92 -15.86 23.24
N TYR A 1005 16.43 -16.00 24.47
CA TYR A 1005 15.99 -16.98 25.44
C TYR A 1005 14.46 -16.97 25.55
N TYR A 1006 13.90 -18.16 25.79
CA TYR A 1006 12.47 -18.47 25.86
C TYR A 1006 11.72 -17.79 27.02
N GLU A 1007 12.03 -16.53 27.38
CA GLU A 1007 11.60 -15.89 28.63
C GLU A 1007 10.58 -14.75 28.46
N ASP A 1008 10.26 -14.30 27.23
CA ASP A 1008 9.61 -12.99 26.98
C ASP A 1008 8.28 -12.99 26.19
N ASP A 1009 7.61 -11.84 26.20
CA ASP A 1009 6.41 -11.48 25.42
C ASP A 1009 6.46 -12.04 23.98
N PRO A 1010 5.49 -12.89 23.56
CA PRO A 1010 5.47 -13.47 22.22
C PRO A 1010 5.38 -12.41 21.13
N VAL A 1011 4.70 -11.27 21.36
CA VAL A 1011 4.58 -10.19 20.39
C VAL A 1011 5.91 -9.47 20.22
N ALA A 1012 6.60 -9.14 21.32
CA ALA A 1012 7.93 -8.55 21.28
C ALA A 1012 8.93 -9.46 20.53
N SER A 1013 8.87 -10.77 20.78
CA SER A 1013 9.69 -11.76 20.08
C SER A 1013 9.39 -11.80 18.57
N CYS A 1014 8.11 -11.79 18.19
CA CYS A 1014 7.71 -11.70 16.78
C CYS A 1014 8.24 -10.42 16.12
N LEU A 1015 8.14 -9.27 16.79
CA LEU A 1015 8.59 -7.98 16.27
C LEU A 1015 10.11 -7.98 16.00
N LEU A 1016 10.90 -8.63 16.85
CA LEU A 1016 12.34 -8.78 16.64
C LEU A 1016 12.64 -9.73 15.47
N GLY A 1017 11.96 -10.87 15.42
CA GLY A 1017 12.13 -11.88 14.37
C GLY A 1017 11.76 -11.36 12.98
N GLU A 1018 10.54 -10.86 12.83
CA GLU A 1018 10.03 -10.33 11.56
C GLU A 1018 10.74 -9.02 11.20
N GLY A 1019 10.97 -8.14 12.17
CA GLY A 1019 11.73 -6.91 11.92
C GLY A 1019 13.14 -7.20 11.40
N ARG A 1020 13.80 -8.27 11.86
CA ARG A 1020 15.11 -8.67 11.34
C ARG A 1020 15.00 -9.19 9.90
N LYS A 1021 14.04 -10.07 9.60
CA LYS A 1021 13.81 -10.56 8.23
C LYS A 1021 13.55 -9.41 7.26
N ARG A 1022 12.67 -8.47 7.64
CA ARG A 1022 12.35 -7.27 6.87
C ARG A 1022 13.56 -6.35 6.72
N SER A 1023 14.38 -6.21 7.76
CA SER A 1023 15.63 -5.45 7.68
C SER A 1023 16.66 -6.10 6.76
N ASP A 1024 16.75 -7.43 6.75
CA ASP A 1024 17.66 -8.17 5.86
C ASP A 1024 17.18 -8.07 4.41
N GLU A 1025 15.87 -8.13 4.15
CA GLU A 1025 15.31 -7.88 2.81
C GLU A 1025 15.56 -6.42 2.37
N LEU A 1026 15.33 -5.44 3.25
CA LEU A 1026 15.60 -4.04 2.94
C LEU A 1026 17.09 -3.80 2.64
N ARG A 1027 17.98 -4.46 3.39
CA ARG A 1027 19.43 -4.47 3.10
C ARG A 1027 19.72 -5.04 1.71
N TYR A 1028 19.07 -6.14 1.34
CA TYR A 1028 19.20 -6.74 0.02
C TYR A 1028 18.72 -5.80 -1.09
N ARG A 1029 17.60 -5.08 -0.90
CA ARG A 1029 17.12 -4.10 -1.88
C ARG A 1029 18.11 -2.97 -2.11
N TYR A 1030 18.67 -2.37 -1.05
CA TYR A 1030 19.73 -1.36 -1.20
C TYR A 1030 20.96 -1.91 -1.92
N GLU A 1031 21.31 -3.17 -1.67
CA GLU A 1031 22.44 -3.82 -2.31
C GLU A 1031 22.25 -4.00 -3.82
N VAL A 1032 21.05 -4.41 -4.24
CA VAL A 1032 20.69 -4.55 -5.65
C VAL A 1032 20.83 -3.21 -6.38
N HIS A 1033 20.22 -2.15 -5.85
CA HIS A 1033 20.28 -0.82 -6.47
C HIS A 1033 21.69 -0.22 -6.42
N SER A 1034 22.45 -0.43 -5.34
CA SER A 1034 23.84 0.02 -5.24
C SER A 1034 24.74 -0.67 -6.27
N LYS A 1035 24.54 -1.97 -6.51
CA LYS A 1035 25.26 -2.71 -7.58
C LYS A 1035 24.89 -2.22 -8.97
N ALA A 1036 23.60 -2.00 -9.23
CA ALA A 1036 23.12 -1.47 -10.50
C ALA A 1036 23.70 -0.08 -10.79
N LEU A 1037 23.79 0.78 -9.77
CA LEU A 1037 24.47 2.08 -9.86
C LEU A 1037 25.96 1.94 -10.18
N HIS A 1038 26.66 1.03 -9.50
CA HIS A 1038 28.09 0.81 -9.75
C HIS A 1038 28.34 0.33 -11.18
N LEU A 1039 27.48 -0.56 -11.68
CA LEU A 1039 27.54 -1.11 -13.04
C LEU A 1039 26.98 -0.17 -14.11
N ARG A 1040 26.49 1.02 -13.73
CA ARG A 1040 25.83 2.00 -14.62
C ARG A 1040 24.61 1.45 -15.36
N GLN A 1041 23.94 0.46 -14.77
CA GLN A 1041 22.70 -0.11 -15.27
C GLN A 1041 21.48 0.71 -14.82
N GLU A 1042 21.64 1.45 -13.73
CA GLU A 1042 20.63 2.34 -13.15
C GLU A 1042 21.26 3.69 -12.82
N VAL A 1043 20.44 4.74 -12.86
CA VAL A 1043 20.81 6.08 -12.40
C VAL A 1043 19.78 6.52 -11.37
N GLN A 1044 20.23 6.94 -10.19
CA GLN A 1044 19.37 7.59 -9.21
C GLN A 1044 19.34 9.09 -9.49
N THR A 1045 18.19 9.60 -9.92
CA THR A 1045 17.94 11.04 -10.06
C THR A 1045 16.65 11.41 -9.33
N LEU A 1046 16.59 12.61 -8.80
CA LEU A 1046 15.32 13.16 -8.32
C LEU A 1046 14.42 13.42 -9.54
N PRO A 1047 13.32 12.67 -9.75
CA PRO A 1047 12.61 12.62 -11.02
C PRO A 1047 12.13 13.98 -11.49
N LEU A 1048 11.53 14.76 -10.57
CA LEU A 1048 11.02 16.10 -10.87
C LEU A 1048 12.15 17.09 -11.15
N VAL A 1049 13.30 16.93 -10.49
CA VAL A 1049 14.45 17.81 -10.70
C VAL A 1049 15.04 17.56 -12.09
N ASP A 1050 15.23 16.29 -12.42
CA ASP A 1050 15.81 15.84 -13.68
C ASP A 1050 14.93 16.20 -14.88
N GLU A 1051 13.62 16.02 -14.74
CA GLU A 1051 12.62 16.48 -15.72
C GLU A 1051 12.70 18.00 -15.95
N ALA A 1052 12.71 18.80 -14.87
CA ALA A 1052 12.77 20.25 -14.99
C ALA A 1052 14.13 20.73 -15.57
N ILE A 1053 15.25 20.09 -15.23
CA ILE A 1053 16.56 20.34 -15.87
C ILE A 1053 16.46 20.09 -17.36
N ARG A 1054 15.97 18.91 -17.77
CA ARG A 1054 15.87 18.52 -19.17
C ARG A 1054 14.98 19.47 -19.96
N ASN A 1055 13.80 19.79 -19.45
CA ASN A 1055 12.86 20.66 -20.14
C ASN A 1055 13.41 22.10 -20.29
N LEU A 1056 14.10 22.59 -19.26
CA LEU A 1056 14.78 23.89 -19.31
C LEU A 1056 15.94 23.90 -20.32
N GLU A 1057 16.74 22.82 -20.38
CA GLU A 1057 17.81 22.67 -21.38
C GLU A 1057 17.25 22.68 -22.80
N LEU A 1058 16.17 21.93 -23.04
CA LEU A 1058 15.49 21.88 -24.33
C LEU A 1058 14.96 23.23 -24.78
N VAL A 1059 14.23 23.95 -23.92
CA VAL A 1059 13.68 25.27 -24.25
C VAL A 1059 14.78 26.30 -24.47
N ARG A 1060 15.84 26.27 -23.65
CA ARG A 1060 17.02 27.14 -23.82
C ARG A 1060 17.70 26.89 -25.16
N GLU A 1061 17.95 25.63 -25.51
CA GLU A 1061 18.59 25.29 -26.79
C GLU A 1061 17.70 25.60 -27.99
N HIS A 1062 16.39 25.41 -27.86
CA HIS A 1062 15.42 25.79 -28.88
C HIS A 1062 15.44 27.29 -29.13
N ALA A 1063 15.39 28.10 -28.06
CA ALA A 1063 15.43 29.56 -28.13
C ALA A 1063 16.75 30.06 -28.76
N ALA A 1064 17.89 29.42 -28.46
CA ALA A 1064 19.19 29.80 -29.00
C ALA A 1064 19.38 29.48 -30.50
N ARG A 1065 18.57 28.58 -31.07
CA ARG A 1065 18.64 28.18 -32.49
C ARG A 1065 17.62 28.88 -33.38
N ARG A 1066 16.67 29.61 -32.78
CA ARG A 1066 15.75 30.52 -33.50
C ARG A 1066 16.40 31.89 -33.64
#